data_AF-A0AAN5KS98-F1
#
_entry.id   AF-A0AAN5KS98-F1
#
_cell.length_a   1.000
_cell.length_b   1.000
_cell.length_c   1.000
_cell.angle_alpha   90.00
_cell.angle_beta   90.00
_cell.angle_gamma   90.00
#
_symmetry.space_group_name_H-M   'P 1'
#
loop_
_entity.id
_entity.type
_entity.pdbx_description
1 polymer ?
#
loop_
_entity_poly.entity_id
_entity_poly.type
_entity_poly.pdbx_seq_one_letter_code
_entity_poly.pdbx_strand_id
1 'polypeptide(L)'
;MNKLAITVLLCFFPALALAENGALSFAPPASDLSVVFLGNLFGVVDGVLHGTGSQIMGNMFAVFNSAVLALGGIIIMYTLMVSTMNTAHEGQMLGQKWSSIWIPLRSTFGLALLIPKASGYCMMQVFFMWVIVQGVGAADKIWEAALSYLNRGGVIIQAQADPTKSLQAAGSSSSGVAKGALTILSGQVCMLGLQKQLQAQRDLYLSQSKSPPCGGNPTPEMNTFCRTAIPDFISTVNFVKKQNDDTPKDLTKPQPASFSLDMPNFDKSSPFYFLNGICGTVKWNNISALNSTSQTDNKGLVTVGGAGSNSSIGSISNITSSQLQTARLSRAIAIQQMYVTLSTVAQVMVNNDPAFSTTTSTGNSKNDFSAIAKQQFGVPYKANGEACTEYQQVCQTWGSVPSSTGSTTGVLFNGTEFLGAINDYNGIMMPTLNLIRQGLNDAMAGKSREFITEANAKGWIMAGSYFFDLVKLNGSATEFADQFDTGTGLNDSTFDPTQLTKPFGKTCQDPYALLCTWFQNKNDKLVQIQSLIDGVPALGQDGVKQPDLSDNPQRQSVSGPLSSTVYGFVNNSMMVQLPGQPGIKPLTFANLINFKVDTSLYYMKHQDFDCGRVKILFFSFCLGRMMGDLFYNYVFRYVYNFFLAIFGEMINSIVMAFLMIPLQGMKDIFIVGVQTLTQPGVNPIVALANMGTMYINFSGTLWLTLLNMAVVSSLIPLFG
;
A
#
# COMPACT_ATOMS: atom_id res chain seq x y z
N MET A 1 -38.07 6.28 -23.64
CA MET A 1 -36.92 5.61 -24.31
C MET A 1 -37.44 4.33 -24.95
N ASN A 2 -37.39 4.26 -26.29
CA ASN A 2 -38.01 3.17 -27.05
C ASN A 2 -37.40 1.82 -26.67
N LYS A 3 -38.25 0.81 -26.38
CA LYS A 3 -37.83 -0.57 -26.13
C LYS A 3 -36.89 -1.10 -27.23
N LEU A 4 -37.07 -0.62 -28.46
CA LEU A 4 -36.23 -0.93 -29.61
C LEU A 4 -34.80 -0.38 -29.47
N ALA A 5 -34.63 0.81 -28.88
CA ALA A 5 -33.31 1.37 -28.57
C ALA A 5 -32.61 0.56 -27.48
N ILE A 6 -33.33 0.08 -26.46
CA ILE A 6 -32.78 -0.77 -25.39
C ILE A 6 -32.39 -2.16 -25.91
N THR A 7 -33.20 -2.76 -26.79
CA THR A 7 -32.89 -4.06 -27.41
C THR A 7 -31.71 -3.96 -28.38
N VAL A 8 -31.64 -2.88 -29.17
CA VAL A 8 -30.47 -2.60 -30.03
C VAL A 8 -29.23 -2.37 -29.16
N LEU A 9 -29.33 -1.60 -28.08
CA LEU A 9 -28.23 -1.40 -27.14
C LEU A 9 -27.75 -2.74 -26.54
N LEU A 10 -28.66 -3.60 -26.08
CA LEU A 10 -28.34 -4.92 -25.50
C LEU A 10 -27.73 -5.90 -26.50
N CYS A 11 -28.10 -5.84 -27.78
CA CYS A 11 -27.49 -6.66 -28.84
C CYS A 11 -26.13 -6.14 -29.31
N PHE A 12 -25.84 -4.84 -29.17
CA PHE A 12 -24.56 -4.23 -29.55
C PHE A 12 -23.48 -4.34 -28.46
N PHE A 13 -23.86 -4.48 -27.18
CA PHE A 13 -22.90 -4.61 -26.08
C PHE A 13 -21.94 -5.81 -26.19
N PRO A 14 -22.35 -7.03 -26.61
CA PRO A 14 -21.42 -8.15 -26.79
C PRO A 14 -20.53 -8.00 -28.02
N ALA A 15 -20.98 -7.31 -29.07
CA ALA A 15 -20.20 -7.11 -30.28
C ALA A 15 -19.02 -6.15 -30.07
N LEU A 16 -19.17 -5.17 -29.17
CA LEU A 16 -18.08 -4.27 -28.76
C LEU A 16 -17.02 -4.99 -27.92
N ALA A 17 -17.40 -6.03 -27.16
CA ALA A 17 -16.46 -6.85 -26.39
C ALA A 17 -15.63 -7.82 -27.25
N LEU A 18 -16.09 -8.14 -28.47
CA LEU A 18 -15.42 -9.07 -29.40
C LEU A 18 -14.53 -8.38 -30.45
N ALA A 19 -14.44 -7.05 -30.45
CA ALA A 19 -13.84 -6.28 -31.55
C ALA A 19 -12.58 -5.46 -31.21
N GLU A 20 -11.91 -5.67 -30.07
CA GLU A 20 -10.75 -4.84 -29.70
C GLU A 20 -9.41 -5.59 -29.74
N ASN A 21 -8.60 -5.29 -30.77
CA ASN A 21 -7.22 -5.76 -30.97
C ASN A 21 -6.16 -4.80 -30.38
N GLY A 22 -6.39 -4.18 -29.21
CA GLY A 22 -5.51 -3.06 -28.80
C GLY A 22 -5.18 -2.83 -27.32
N ALA A 23 -6.03 -3.17 -26.35
CA ALA A 23 -5.73 -2.89 -24.94
C ALA A 23 -6.41 -3.82 -23.92
N LEU A 24 -7.47 -4.53 -24.30
CA LEU A 24 -8.27 -5.41 -23.43
C LEU A 24 -8.26 -6.88 -23.90
N SER A 25 -7.12 -7.36 -24.41
CA SER A 25 -6.97 -8.80 -24.66
C SER A 25 -6.71 -9.51 -23.33
N PHE A 26 -7.74 -10.13 -22.77
CA PHE A 26 -7.64 -11.03 -21.61
C PHE A 26 -7.26 -12.45 -22.04
N ALA A 27 -6.42 -12.58 -23.08
CA ALA A 27 -5.89 -13.88 -23.46
C ALA A 27 -4.84 -14.30 -22.42
N PRO A 28 -5.04 -15.41 -21.69
CA PRO A 28 -4.06 -15.88 -20.72
C PRO A 28 -2.80 -16.38 -21.45
N PRO A 29 -1.63 -16.38 -20.78
CA PRO A 29 -0.41 -16.98 -21.30
C PRO A 29 -0.61 -18.46 -21.66
N ALA A 30 0.08 -18.94 -22.70
CA ALA A 30 -0.03 -20.34 -23.12
C ALA A 30 0.43 -21.36 -22.05
N SER A 31 1.27 -20.92 -21.11
CA SER A 31 1.76 -21.69 -19.96
C SER A 31 1.01 -21.44 -18.66
N ASP A 32 -0.14 -20.75 -18.72
CA ASP A 32 -0.97 -20.52 -17.54
C ASP A 32 -1.45 -21.85 -16.93
N LEU A 33 -1.05 -22.10 -15.68
CA LEU A 33 -1.34 -23.35 -15.00
C LEU A 33 -2.84 -23.56 -14.76
N SER A 34 -3.62 -22.49 -14.57
CA SER A 34 -5.06 -22.59 -14.37
C SER A 34 -5.79 -23.01 -15.64
N VAL A 35 -5.37 -22.53 -16.82
CA VAL A 35 -5.87 -23.00 -18.12
C VAL A 35 -5.47 -24.45 -18.37
N VAL A 36 -4.24 -24.83 -18.01
CA VAL A 36 -3.77 -26.23 -18.10
C VAL A 36 -4.62 -27.14 -17.20
N PHE A 37 -4.91 -26.74 -15.96
CA PHE A 37 -5.77 -27.53 -15.06
C PHE A 37 -7.21 -27.62 -15.58
N LEU A 38 -7.77 -26.54 -16.14
CA LEU A 38 -9.07 -26.56 -16.80
C LEU A 38 -9.10 -27.53 -17.98
N GLY A 39 -8.06 -27.53 -18.82
CA GLY A 39 -7.90 -28.48 -19.93
C GLY A 39 -7.76 -29.93 -19.45
N ASN A 40 -7.10 -30.18 -18.32
CA ASN A 40 -7.00 -31.51 -17.73
C ASN A 40 -8.34 -32.02 -17.18
N LEU A 41 -9.16 -31.12 -16.60
CA LEU A 41 -10.45 -31.49 -15.99
C LEU A 41 -11.58 -31.64 -17.01
N PHE A 42 -11.67 -30.71 -17.97
CA PHE A 42 -12.78 -30.63 -18.93
C PHE A 42 -12.43 -31.18 -20.32
N GLY A 43 -11.17 -31.53 -20.59
CA GLY A 43 -10.75 -32.00 -21.90
C GLY A 43 -10.76 -30.89 -22.95
N VAL A 44 -11.08 -31.24 -24.21
CA VAL A 44 -11.14 -30.27 -25.31
C VAL A 44 -12.52 -29.64 -25.36
N VAL A 45 -12.58 -28.31 -25.18
CA VAL A 45 -13.80 -27.53 -25.33
C VAL A 45 -13.67 -26.69 -26.60
N ASP A 46 -14.51 -27.00 -27.58
CA ASP A 46 -14.43 -26.47 -28.95
C ASP A 46 -14.24 -24.95 -29.02
N GLY A 47 -13.07 -24.54 -29.53
CA GLY A 47 -12.65 -23.15 -29.72
C GLY A 47 -12.18 -22.40 -28.47
N VAL A 48 -12.18 -23.02 -27.29
CA VAL A 48 -11.89 -22.35 -26.01
C VAL A 48 -10.74 -23.01 -25.24
N LEU A 49 -10.79 -24.33 -25.06
CA LEU A 49 -9.75 -25.07 -24.36
C LEU A 49 -9.11 -26.11 -25.29
N HIS A 50 -7.78 -26.10 -25.31
CA HIS A 50 -6.97 -27.07 -26.02
C HIS A 50 -6.16 -27.85 -24.98
N GLY A 51 -6.19 -29.17 -25.02
CA GLY A 51 -5.46 -29.98 -24.06
C GLY A 51 -5.52 -31.48 -24.34
N THR A 52 -4.61 -32.21 -23.72
CA THR A 52 -4.53 -33.69 -23.77
C THR A 52 -5.30 -34.35 -22.63
N GLY A 53 -6.14 -33.57 -21.92
CA GLY A 53 -6.95 -34.05 -20.79
C GLY A 53 -7.99 -35.09 -21.19
N SER A 54 -8.58 -35.73 -20.18
CA SER A 54 -9.61 -36.74 -20.39
C SER A 54 -10.86 -36.15 -21.03
N GLN A 55 -11.35 -36.76 -22.11
CA GLN A 55 -12.59 -36.35 -22.79
C GLN A 55 -13.86 -36.94 -22.13
N ILE A 56 -13.71 -37.62 -20.99
CA ILE A 56 -14.83 -38.29 -20.29
C ILE A 56 -15.96 -37.32 -19.94
N MET A 57 -15.62 -36.09 -19.53
CA MET A 57 -16.59 -35.07 -19.17
C MET A 57 -17.40 -34.62 -20.38
N GLY A 58 -16.76 -34.44 -21.53
CA GLY A 58 -17.45 -34.15 -22.80
C GLY A 58 -18.43 -35.26 -23.19
N ASN A 59 -18.03 -36.53 -23.05
CA ASN A 59 -18.91 -37.67 -23.32
C ASN A 59 -20.13 -37.73 -22.37
N MET A 60 -19.93 -37.45 -21.08
CA MET A 60 -21.03 -37.39 -20.11
C MET A 60 -21.99 -36.23 -20.42
N PHE A 61 -21.45 -35.07 -20.76
CA PHE A 61 -22.27 -33.91 -21.15
C PHE A 61 -23.01 -34.13 -22.47
N ALA A 62 -22.48 -34.90 -23.41
CA ALA A 62 -23.19 -35.24 -24.65
C ALA A 62 -24.51 -35.98 -24.34
N VAL A 63 -24.44 -36.99 -23.46
CA VAL A 63 -25.61 -37.77 -23.04
C VAL A 63 -26.57 -36.90 -22.22
N PHE A 64 -26.04 -36.09 -21.30
CA PHE A 64 -26.87 -35.18 -20.50
C PHE A 64 -27.58 -34.12 -21.35
N ASN A 65 -26.85 -33.43 -22.23
CA ASN A 65 -27.39 -32.37 -23.08
C ASN A 65 -28.43 -32.92 -24.08
N SER A 66 -28.21 -34.11 -24.62
CA SER A 66 -29.20 -34.77 -25.49
C SER A 66 -30.49 -35.16 -24.75
N ALA A 67 -30.39 -35.65 -23.50
CA ALA A 67 -31.57 -35.92 -22.67
C ALA A 67 -32.34 -34.63 -22.33
N VAL A 68 -31.63 -33.56 -21.97
CA VAL A 68 -32.23 -32.25 -21.68
C VAL A 68 -32.87 -31.65 -22.94
N LEU A 69 -32.25 -31.77 -24.11
CA LEU A 69 -32.81 -31.34 -25.38
C LEU A 69 -34.12 -32.07 -25.70
N ALA A 70 -34.18 -33.38 -25.42
CA ALA A 70 -35.39 -34.18 -25.61
C ALA A 70 -36.54 -33.71 -24.69
N LEU A 71 -36.25 -33.49 -23.40
CA LEU A 71 -37.23 -32.96 -22.45
C LEU A 71 -37.68 -31.54 -22.82
N GLY A 72 -36.74 -30.67 -23.23
CA GLY A 72 -37.03 -29.33 -23.73
C GLY A 72 -37.93 -29.36 -24.97
N GLY A 73 -37.68 -30.30 -25.89
CA GLY A 73 -38.51 -30.53 -27.06
C GLY A 73 -39.96 -30.90 -26.70
N ILE A 74 -40.16 -31.78 -25.72
CA ILE A 74 -41.49 -32.17 -25.23
C ILE A 74 -42.23 -30.96 -24.63
N ILE A 75 -41.55 -30.15 -23.82
CA ILE A 75 -42.13 -28.95 -23.22
C ILE A 75 -42.52 -27.94 -24.32
N ILE A 76 -41.65 -27.71 -25.30
CA ILE A 76 -41.93 -26.80 -26.41
C ILE A 76 -43.12 -27.31 -27.23
N MET A 77 -43.18 -28.61 -27.55
CA MET A 77 -44.32 -29.21 -28.24
C MET A 77 -45.64 -29.00 -27.48
N TYR A 78 -45.64 -29.26 -26.17
CA TYR A 78 -46.81 -29.03 -25.31
C TYR A 78 -47.22 -27.54 -25.30
N THR A 79 -46.25 -26.63 -25.12
CA THR A 79 -46.55 -25.19 -25.10
C THR A 79 -47.05 -24.68 -26.45
N LEU A 80 -46.54 -25.17 -27.58
CA LEU A 80 -47.03 -24.84 -28.92
C LEU A 80 -48.46 -25.37 -29.15
N MET A 81 -48.76 -26.58 -28.68
CA MET A 81 -50.10 -27.15 -28.77
C MET A 81 -51.12 -26.35 -27.96
N VAL A 82 -50.81 -26.04 -26.69
CA VAL A 82 -51.65 -25.19 -25.83
C VAL A 82 -51.80 -23.78 -26.42
N SER A 83 -50.73 -23.21 -26.95
CA SER A 83 -50.77 -21.89 -27.61
C SER A 83 -51.68 -21.89 -28.83
N THR A 84 -51.65 -22.95 -29.63
CA THR A 84 -52.51 -23.11 -30.82
C THR A 84 -53.97 -23.28 -30.41
N MET A 85 -54.25 -24.08 -29.38
CA MET A 85 -55.60 -24.29 -28.85
C MET A 85 -56.20 -23.00 -28.27
N ASN A 86 -55.43 -22.23 -27.50
CA ASN A 86 -55.86 -20.94 -26.98
C ASN A 86 -56.08 -19.91 -28.10
N THR A 87 -55.25 -19.94 -29.15
CA THR A 87 -55.44 -19.10 -30.35
C THR A 87 -56.74 -19.44 -31.07
N ALA A 88 -57.06 -20.73 -31.21
CA ALA A 88 -58.29 -21.19 -31.85
C ALA A 88 -59.54 -20.79 -31.07
N HIS A 89 -59.47 -20.77 -29.73
CA HIS A 89 -60.59 -20.37 -28.87
C HIS A 89 -60.80 -18.85 -28.78
N GLU A 90 -59.72 -18.06 -28.71
CA GLU A 90 -59.79 -16.60 -28.48
C GLU A 90 -59.68 -15.76 -29.76
N GLY A 91 -59.36 -16.36 -30.91
CA GLY A 91 -59.26 -15.67 -32.20
C GLY A 91 -58.06 -14.71 -32.33
N GLN A 92 -57.18 -14.65 -31.33
CA GLN A 92 -55.95 -13.85 -31.32
C GLN A 92 -54.73 -14.76 -31.19
N MET A 93 -53.71 -14.54 -32.03
CA MET A 93 -52.49 -15.35 -32.07
C MET A 93 -51.78 -15.36 -30.69
N LEU A 94 -51.75 -16.53 -30.05
CA LEU A 94 -51.24 -16.85 -28.70
C LEU A 94 -52.08 -16.43 -27.48
N GLY A 95 -53.31 -15.91 -27.67
CA GLY A 95 -54.23 -15.51 -26.60
C GLY A 95 -53.79 -14.26 -25.82
N GLN A 96 -54.72 -13.57 -25.14
CA GLN A 96 -54.44 -12.26 -24.51
C GLN A 96 -53.45 -12.31 -23.34
N LYS A 97 -53.16 -13.50 -22.79
CA LYS A 97 -52.34 -13.68 -21.58
C LYS A 97 -50.85 -13.96 -21.83
N TRP A 98 -50.46 -14.30 -23.07
CA TRP A 98 -49.09 -14.72 -23.39
C TRP A 98 -48.44 -13.71 -24.36
N SER A 99 -47.17 -13.37 -24.12
CA SER A 99 -46.42 -12.48 -25.03
C SER A 99 -46.11 -13.20 -26.34
N SER A 100 -46.92 -12.93 -27.37
CA SER A 100 -46.85 -13.55 -28.69
C SER A 100 -45.45 -13.55 -29.35
N ILE A 101 -44.59 -12.58 -28.98
CA ILE A 101 -43.23 -12.44 -29.54
C ILE A 101 -42.11 -13.02 -28.67
N TRP A 102 -42.21 -12.96 -27.33
CA TRP A 102 -41.09 -13.32 -26.45
C TRP A 102 -41.02 -14.83 -26.20
N ILE A 103 -42.15 -15.53 -26.14
CA ILE A 103 -42.16 -16.96 -25.82
C ILE A 103 -41.52 -17.80 -26.93
N PRO A 104 -41.90 -17.66 -28.22
CA PRO A 104 -41.24 -18.41 -29.29
C PRO A 104 -39.74 -18.07 -29.36
N LEU A 105 -39.38 -16.79 -29.21
CA LEU A 105 -38.00 -16.35 -29.28
C LEU A 105 -37.13 -16.97 -28.18
N ARG A 106 -37.56 -16.94 -26.90
CA ARG A 106 -36.81 -17.53 -25.79
C ARG A 106 -36.70 -19.05 -25.92
N SER A 107 -37.78 -19.71 -26.32
CA SER A 107 -37.81 -21.18 -26.46
C SER A 107 -36.89 -21.65 -27.59
N THR A 108 -36.91 -20.99 -28.75
CA THR A 108 -36.03 -21.32 -29.87
C THR A 108 -34.58 -21.00 -29.56
N PHE A 109 -34.27 -19.84 -28.98
CA PHE A 109 -32.90 -19.51 -28.57
C PHE A 109 -32.37 -20.44 -27.48
N GLY A 110 -33.19 -20.74 -26.46
CA GLY A 110 -32.82 -21.65 -25.38
C GLY A 110 -32.52 -23.06 -25.89
N LEU A 111 -33.35 -23.59 -26.80
CA LEU A 111 -33.12 -24.89 -27.40
C LEU A 111 -31.89 -24.90 -28.31
N ALA A 112 -31.69 -23.84 -29.12
CA ALA A 112 -30.52 -23.71 -29.97
C ALA A 112 -29.23 -23.77 -29.14
N LEU A 113 -29.16 -23.04 -28.02
CA LEU A 113 -28.00 -23.02 -27.13
C LEU A 113 -27.69 -24.37 -26.47
N LEU A 114 -28.66 -25.29 -26.40
CA LEU A 114 -28.51 -26.63 -25.82
C LEU A 114 -28.05 -27.69 -26.82
N ILE A 115 -28.01 -27.37 -28.11
CA ILE A 115 -27.55 -28.33 -29.13
C ILE A 115 -26.09 -28.73 -28.81
N PRO A 116 -25.82 -30.03 -28.58
CA PRO A 116 -24.48 -30.52 -28.32
C PRO A 116 -23.61 -30.42 -29.59
N LYS A 117 -22.38 -29.94 -29.44
CA LYS A 117 -21.36 -29.91 -30.51
C LYS A 117 -20.56 -31.23 -30.54
N ALA A 118 -19.65 -31.36 -31.51
CA ALA A 118 -18.80 -32.55 -31.66
C ALA A 118 -17.97 -32.88 -30.40
N SER A 119 -17.67 -31.88 -29.56
CA SER A 119 -16.99 -32.05 -28.26
C SER A 119 -17.91 -32.52 -27.12
N GLY A 120 -19.20 -32.76 -27.37
CA GLY A 120 -20.22 -33.16 -26.37
C GLY A 120 -20.81 -32.02 -25.54
N TYR A 121 -20.11 -30.89 -25.46
CA TYR A 121 -20.58 -29.65 -24.84
C TYR A 121 -21.63 -28.93 -25.69
N CYS A 122 -22.64 -28.34 -25.05
CA CYS A 122 -23.59 -27.46 -25.74
C CYS A 122 -23.02 -26.06 -25.94
N MET A 123 -23.62 -25.26 -26.83
CA MET A 123 -23.13 -23.91 -27.12
C MET A 123 -23.08 -23.01 -25.88
N MET A 124 -24.06 -23.12 -24.97
CA MET A 124 -24.05 -22.35 -23.72
C MET A 124 -22.88 -22.74 -22.81
N GLN A 125 -22.56 -24.03 -22.71
CA GLN A 125 -21.43 -24.51 -21.91
C GLN A 125 -20.09 -24.02 -22.47
N VAL A 126 -19.94 -24.01 -23.80
CA VAL A 126 -18.75 -23.45 -24.47
C VAL A 126 -18.64 -21.95 -24.20
N PHE A 127 -19.75 -21.21 -24.27
CA PHE A 127 -19.77 -19.78 -23.94
C PHE A 127 -19.38 -19.53 -22.47
N PHE A 128 -19.90 -20.31 -21.53
CA PHE A 128 -19.48 -20.20 -20.13
C PHE A 128 -18.00 -20.51 -19.93
N MET A 129 -17.46 -21.53 -20.62
CA MET A 129 -16.03 -21.82 -20.58
C MET A 129 -15.21 -20.65 -21.11
N TRP A 130 -15.69 -19.98 -22.17
CA TRP A 130 -15.04 -18.79 -22.70
C TRP A 130 -15.02 -17.66 -21.67
N VAL A 131 -16.13 -17.40 -20.98
CA VAL A 131 -16.21 -16.41 -19.89
C VAL A 131 -15.22 -16.74 -18.76
N ILE A 132 -15.07 -18.02 -18.40
CA ILE A 132 -14.10 -18.47 -17.39
C ILE A 132 -12.67 -18.15 -17.85
N VAL A 133 -12.31 -18.43 -19.10
CA VAL A 133 -10.97 -18.13 -19.65
C VAL A 133 -10.70 -16.63 -19.69
N GLN A 134 -11.70 -15.79 -20.02
CA GLN A 134 -11.56 -14.33 -19.91
C GLN A 134 -11.35 -13.89 -18.45
N GLY A 135 -12.02 -14.55 -17.49
CA GLY A 135 -11.81 -14.33 -16.06
C GLY A 135 -10.39 -14.68 -15.60
N VAL A 136 -9.82 -15.78 -16.12
CA VAL A 136 -8.42 -16.16 -15.90
C VAL A 136 -7.48 -15.07 -16.43
N GLY A 137 -7.65 -14.63 -17.67
CA GLY A 137 -6.79 -13.57 -18.23
C GLY A 137 -6.92 -12.22 -17.52
N ALA A 138 -8.11 -11.88 -17.01
CA ALA A 138 -8.27 -10.71 -16.14
C ALA A 138 -7.51 -10.87 -14.81
N ALA A 139 -7.54 -12.05 -14.21
CA ALA A 139 -6.78 -12.36 -13.00
C ALA A 139 -5.26 -12.30 -13.27
N ASP A 140 -4.79 -12.79 -14.42
CA ASP A 140 -3.39 -12.69 -14.83
C ASP A 140 -2.92 -11.23 -14.95
N LYS A 141 -3.76 -10.32 -15.44
CA LYS A 141 -3.41 -8.90 -15.51
C LYS A 141 -3.29 -8.24 -14.14
N ILE A 142 -4.16 -8.60 -13.19
CA ILE A 142 -4.03 -8.16 -11.81
C ILE A 142 -2.75 -8.72 -11.19
N TRP A 143 -2.45 -9.99 -11.46
CA TRP A 143 -1.24 -10.63 -10.97
C TRP A 143 0.04 -10.03 -11.57
N GLU A 144 0.05 -9.75 -12.87
CA GLU A 144 1.14 -9.07 -13.58
C GLU A 144 1.38 -7.66 -13.01
N ALA A 145 0.33 -6.93 -12.65
CA ALA A 145 0.45 -5.63 -11.98
C ALA A 145 1.15 -5.75 -10.61
N ALA A 146 0.78 -6.75 -9.82
CA ALA A 146 1.44 -7.04 -8.54
C ALA A 146 2.90 -7.45 -8.75
N LEU A 147 3.17 -8.39 -9.65
CA LEU A 147 4.53 -8.80 -10.02
C LEU A 147 5.37 -7.64 -10.55
N SER A 148 4.78 -6.70 -11.28
CA SER A 148 5.45 -5.50 -11.79
C SER A 148 5.76 -4.48 -10.69
N TYR A 149 4.90 -4.35 -9.68
CA TYR A 149 5.18 -3.53 -8.50
C TYR A 149 6.40 -4.05 -7.74
N LEU A 150 6.46 -5.36 -7.49
CA LEU A 150 7.64 -6.02 -6.90
C LEU A 150 8.83 -5.94 -7.85
N ASN A 151 8.57 -6.12 -9.16
CA ASN A 151 9.35 -5.78 -10.36
C ASN A 151 10.39 -4.68 -10.13
N ARG A 152 9.82 -3.62 -9.57
CA ARG A 152 10.36 -2.28 -9.41
C ARG A 152 10.76 -1.98 -7.96
N GLY A 153 11.01 -3.00 -7.15
CA GLY A 153 11.48 -2.88 -5.76
C GLY A 153 10.38 -2.70 -4.70
N GLY A 154 9.10 -2.83 -5.08
CA GLY A 154 7.98 -2.78 -4.14
C GLY A 154 8.04 -3.91 -3.10
N VAL A 155 7.52 -3.66 -1.91
CA VAL A 155 7.43 -4.62 -0.79
C VAL A 155 5.97 -4.76 -0.34
N ILE A 156 5.58 -5.93 0.16
CA ILE A 156 4.20 -6.19 0.62
C ILE A 156 4.00 -5.65 2.04
N ILE A 157 5.03 -5.78 2.87
CA ILE A 157 5.05 -5.30 4.25
C ILE A 157 6.17 -4.26 4.33
N GLN A 158 5.78 -3.02 4.56
CA GLN A 158 6.69 -1.93 4.79
C GLN A 158 6.58 -1.53 6.26
N ALA A 159 7.70 -1.50 6.97
CA ALA A 159 7.73 -0.84 8.27
C ALA A 159 7.49 0.66 8.04
N GLN A 160 6.64 1.27 8.87
CA GLN A 160 6.38 2.70 8.76
C GLN A 160 7.68 3.46 9.04
N ALA A 161 8.16 4.20 8.05
CA ALA A 161 9.32 5.07 8.20
C ALA A 161 9.03 6.11 9.28
N ASP A 162 10.01 6.38 10.14
CA ASP A 162 9.88 7.46 11.11
C ASP A 162 10.10 8.80 10.38
N PRO A 163 9.07 9.65 10.23
CA PRO A 163 9.22 10.92 9.54
C PRO A 163 10.24 11.83 10.21
N THR A 164 10.45 11.72 11.54
CA THR A 164 11.49 12.49 12.24
C THR A 164 12.89 12.08 11.79
N LYS A 165 13.09 10.80 11.45
CA LYS A 165 14.34 10.34 10.84
C LYS A 165 14.49 10.84 9.41
N SER A 166 13.41 11.04 8.64
CA SER A 166 13.52 11.66 7.32
C SER A 166 14.12 13.07 7.38
N LEU A 167 13.84 13.78 8.47
CA LEU A 167 14.37 15.11 8.77
C LEU A 167 15.82 15.05 9.29
N GLN A 168 16.19 14.02 10.04
CA GLN A 168 17.51 13.84 10.65
C GLN A 168 18.54 13.09 9.76
N ALA A 169 18.09 12.20 8.88
CA ALA A 169 18.95 11.20 8.19
C ALA A 169 19.85 11.77 7.09
N ALA A 170 19.76 13.06 6.76
CA ALA A 170 20.75 13.70 5.93
C ALA A 170 20.72 15.22 6.13
N GLY A 171 21.81 15.81 6.63
CA GLY A 171 21.99 17.26 6.55
C GLY A 171 21.59 17.79 5.16
N SER A 172 20.83 18.88 5.11
CA SER A 172 20.42 19.67 3.93
C SER A 172 19.77 18.94 2.72
N SER A 173 19.75 17.61 2.68
CA SER A 173 19.55 16.83 1.44
C SER A 173 18.21 16.07 1.42
N SER A 174 17.67 15.68 2.57
CA SER A 174 16.31 15.16 2.73
C SER A 174 15.28 16.25 3.07
N SER A 175 15.73 17.43 3.54
CA SER A 175 14.89 18.62 3.76
C SER A 175 14.24 19.15 2.47
N GLY A 176 14.73 18.73 1.31
CA GLY A 176 14.18 19.12 0.00
C GLY A 176 12.75 18.70 -0.20
N VAL A 177 12.35 17.51 0.27
CA VAL A 177 10.96 17.06 0.14
C VAL A 177 10.03 17.96 0.96
N ALA A 178 10.40 18.27 2.20
CA ALA A 178 9.65 19.19 3.05
C ALA A 178 9.58 20.60 2.45
N LYS A 179 10.69 21.12 1.91
CA LYS A 179 10.70 22.42 1.21
C LYS A 179 9.80 22.42 -0.02
N GLY A 180 9.83 21.36 -0.82
CA GLY A 180 8.92 21.16 -1.95
C GLY A 180 7.47 21.14 -1.52
N ALA A 181 7.14 20.42 -0.44
CA ALA A 181 5.79 20.36 0.14
C ALA A 181 5.31 21.75 0.59
N LEU A 182 6.17 22.52 1.26
CA LEU A 182 5.86 23.90 1.66
C LEU A 182 5.59 24.80 0.44
N THR A 183 6.47 24.78 -0.55
CA THR A 183 6.29 25.56 -1.79
C THR A 183 4.99 25.17 -2.50
N ILE A 184 4.66 23.88 -2.55
CA ILE A 184 3.40 23.39 -3.14
C ILE A 184 2.19 23.88 -2.34
N LEU A 185 2.17 23.72 -1.02
CA LEU A 185 1.04 24.16 -0.19
C LEU A 185 0.83 25.68 -0.30
N SER A 186 1.90 26.48 -0.16
CA SER A 186 1.82 27.94 -0.31
C SER A 186 1.40 28.35 -1.72
N GLY A 187 1.92 27.67 -2.75
CA GLY A 187 1.53 27.89 -4.13
C GLY A 187 0.06 27.55 -4.41
N GLN A 188 -0.46 26.47 -3.83
CA GLN A 188 -1.87 26.08 -3.95
C GLN A 188 -2.81 27.05 -3.24
N VAL A 189 -2.46 27.50 -2.03
CA VAL A 189 -3.22 28.55 -1.32
C VAL A 189 -3.22 29.84 -2.13
N CYS A 190 -2.07 30.23 -2.70
CA CYS A 190 -1.96 31.37 -3.61
C CYS A 190 -2.84 31.21 -4.85
N MET A 191 -2.78 30.06 -5.53
CA MET A 191 -3.54 29.79 -6.76
C MET A 191 -5.04 29.81 -6.51
N LEU A 192 -5.49 29.12 -5.46
CA LEU A 192 -6.90 29.03 -5.12
C LEU A 192 -7.44 30.37 -4.60
N GLY A 193 -6.66 31.09 -3.79
CA GLY A 193 -6.99 32.45 -3.36
C GLY A 193 -7.12 33.40 -4.55
N LEU A 194 -6.18 33.35 -5.48
CA LEU A 194 -6.17 34.18 -6.69
C LEU A 194 -7.38 33.86 -7.59
N GLN A 195 -7.66 32.57 -7.81
CA GLN A 195 -8.84 32.11 -8.55
C GLN A 195 -10.14 32.66 -7.93
N LYS A 196 -10.30 32.56 -6.61
CA LYS A 196 -11.49 33.08 -5.92
C LYS A 196 -11.60 34.60 -6.00
N GLN A 197 -10.50 35.33 -5.85
CA GLN A 197 -10.54 36.79 -5.90
C GLN A 197 -10.79 37.30 -7.33
N LEU A 198 -10.22 36.64 -8.35
CA LEU A 198 -10.53 36.92 -9.76
C LEU A 198 -12.01 36.66 -10.06
N GLN A 199 -12.55 35.52 -9.59
CA GLN A 199 -13.97 35.20 -9.75
C GLN A 199 -14.85 36.25 -9.07
N ALA A 200 -14.58 36.59 -7.81
CA ALA A 200 -15.32 37.60 -7.07
C ALA A 200 -15.22 39.00 -7.70
N GLN A 201 -14.06 39.36 -8.26
CA GLN A 201 -13.88 40.64 -8.96
C GLN A 201 -14.65 40.68 -10.28
N ARG A 202 -14.61 39.58 -11.04
CA ARG A 202 -15.35 39.42 -12.28
C ARG A 202 -16.86 39.51 -12.04
N ASP A 203 -17.38 38.79 -11.05
CA ASP A 203 -18.80 38.81 -10.71
C ASP A 203 -19.26 40.21 -10.27
N LEU A 204 -18.41 40.93 -9.52
CA LEU A 204 -18.64 42.32 -9.16
C LEU A 204 -18.72 43.23 -10.39
N TYR A 205 -17.82 43.11 -11.36
CA TYR A 205 -17.88 43.91 -12.58
C TYR A 205 -19.07 43.54 -13.49
N LEU A 206 -19.44 42.27 -13.57
CA LEU A 206 -20.60 41.82 -14.35
C LEU A 206 -21.92 42.31 -13.73
N SER A 207 -21.99 42.46 -12.40
CA SER A 207 -23.15 43.06 -11.73
C SER A 207 -23.35 44.54 -12.09
N GLN A 208 -22.28 45.26 -12.46
CA GLN A 208 -22.26 46.67 -12.83
C GLN A 208 -22.46 46.88 -14.35
N SER A 209 -23.42 46.16 -14.94
CA SER A 209 -23.62 46.02 -16.40
C SER A 209 -23.71 47.30 -17.24
N LYS A 210 -23.94 48.47 -16.62
CA LYS A 210 -24.08 49.78 -17.28
C LYS A 210 -22.87 50.72 -17.10
N SER A 211 -21.83 50.32 -16.37
CA SER A 211 -20.68 51.18 -16.07
C SER A 211 -19.35 50.46 -16.26
N PRO A 212 -18.25 51.17 -16.62
CA PRO A 212 -16.92 50.60 -16.63
C PRO A 212 -16.60 49.93 -15.28
N PRO A 213 -15.88 48.80 -15.25
CA PRO A 213 -14.95 48.35 -16.29
C PRO A 213 -15.46 47.25 -17.25
N CYS A 214 -16.52 46.50 -16.93
CA CYS A 214 -17.10 45.50 -17.86
C CYS A 214 -18.33 46.02 -18.64
N GLY A 215 -18.96 47.11 -18.20
CA GLY A 215 -20.05 47.78 -18.91
C GLY A 215 -19.55 48.93 -19.81
N GLY A 216 -20.32 49.28 -20.84
CA GLY A 216 -19.96 50.33 -21.80
C GLY A 216 -18.98 49.85 -22.88
N ASN A 217 -17.88 50.59 -23.08
CA ASN A 217 -16.81 50.27 -24.05
C ASN A 217 -15.51 49.87 -23.31
N PRO A 218 -15.39 48.60 -22.86
CA PRO A 218 -14.21 48.13 -22.12
C PRO A 218 -12.95 48.13 -23.00
N THR A 219 -11.77 48.27 -22.39
CA THR A 219 -10.50 48.03 -23.10
C THR A 219 -10.44 46.59 -23.61
N PRO A 220 -9.71 46.28 -24.70
CA PRO A 220 -9.59 44.92 -25.23
C PRO A 220 -9.17 43.89 -24.17
N GLU A 221 -8.27 44.28 -23.27
CA GLU A 221 -7.74 43.44 -22.20
C GLU A 221 -8.79 43.17 -21.11
N MET A 222 -9.60 44.17 -20.78
CA MET A 222 -10.69 44.04 -19.81
C MET A 222 -11.85 43.23 -20.40
N ASN A 223 -12.17 43.42 -21.69
CA ASN A 223 -13.20 42.66 -22.38
C ASN A 223 -12.92 41.15 -22.35
N THR A 224 -11.65 40.76 -22.51
CA THR A 224 -11.20 39.36 -22.37
C THR A 224 -11.49 38.84 -20.96
N PHE A 225 -11.12 39.58 -19.91
CA PHE A 225 -11.40 39.18 -18.51
C PHE A 225 -12.90 39.03 -18.21
N CYS A 226 -13.74 39.96 -18.68
CA CYS A 226 -15.19 39.91 -18.45
C CYS A 226 -15.83 38.68 -19.13
N ARG A 227 -15.39 38.33 -20.35
CA ARG A 227 -16.00 37.29 -21.19
C ARG A 227 -15.45 35.88 -20.97
N THR A 228 -14.26 35.74 -20.41
CA THR A 228 -13.64 34.43 -20.15
C THR A 228 -14.01 33.92 -18.76
N ALA A 229 -14.46 32.67 -18.65
CA ALA A 229 -14.66 32.01 -17.36
C ALA A 229 -13.31 31.75 -16.67
N ILE A 230 -13.24 31.95 -15.35
CA ILE A 230 -12.02 31.67 -14.58
C ILE A 230 -11.87 30.13 -14.48
N PRO A 231 -10.78 29.55 -15.01
CA PRO A 231 -10.52 28.12 -14.91
C PRO A 231 -10.16 27.71 -13.47
N ASP A 232 -10.14 26.40 -13.21
CA ASP A 232 -9.55 25.88 -11.98
C ASP A 232 -8.02 25.92 -12.07
N PHE A 233 -7.38 26.71 -11.19
CA PHE A 233 -5.93 26.93 -11.24
C PHE A 233 -5.18 25.68 -10.74
N ILE A 234 -5.78 24.90 -9.83
CA ILE A 234 -5.15 23.71 -9.27
C ILE A 234 -4.95 22.61 -10.32
N SER A 235 -5.92 22.42 -11.21
CA SER A 235 -5.83 21.41 -12.30
C SER A 235 -4.80 21.73 -13.39
N THR A 236 -4.24 22.94 -13.42
CA THR A 236 -3.25 23.36 -14.43
C THR A 236 -1.88 22.69 -14.24
N VAL A 237 -1.59 22.23 -13.02
CA VAL A 237 -0.28 21.70 -12.65
C VAL A 237 -0.28 20.19 -12.74
N ASN A 238 0.58 19.62 -13.61
CA ASN A 238 0.76 18.18 -13.74
C ASN A 238 2.25 17.81 -13.91
N PHE A 239 2.86 17.33 -12.84
CA PHE A 239 4.30 17.00 -12.79
C PHE A 239 4.62 15.77 -13.64
N VAL A 240 3.74 14.78 -13.66
CA VAL A 240 3.91 13.54 -14.42
C VAL A 240 3.89 13.82 -15.92
N LYS A 241 2.93 14.62 -16.38
CA LYS A 241 2.83 15.06 -17.78
C LYS A 241 4.09 15.85 -18.16
N LYS A 242 4.48 16.84 -17.35
CA LYS A 242 5.67 17.65 -17.61
C LYS A 242 6.93 16.80 -17.78
N GLN A 243 7.19 15.89 -16.84
CA GLN A 243 8.36 15.01 -16.94
C GLN A 243 8.26 14.05 -18.13
N ASN A 244 7.09 13.47 -18.39
CA ASN A 244 6.89 12.52 -19.48
C ASN A 244 7.06 13.16 -20.86
N ASP A 245 6.65 14.42 -21.03
CA ASP A 245 6.74 15.16 -22.29
C ASP A 245 8.18 15.67 -22.53
N ASP A 246 8.87 16.10 -21.48
CA ASP A 246 10.26 16.55 -21.55
C ASP A 246 11.28 15.39 -21.61
N THR A 247 10.84 14.15 -21.34
CA THR A 247 11.70 12.97 -21.36
C THR A 247 11.73 12.31 -22.75
N PRO A 248 12.91 12.04 -23.33
CA PRO A 248 13.04 11.24 -24.55
C PRO A 248 12.41 9.85 -24.38
N LYS A 249 11.58 9.42 -25.34
CA LYS A 249 11.00 8.06 -25.36
C LYS A 249 12.04 6.99 -25.68
N ASP A 250 13.11 7.38 -26.36
CA ASP A 250 14.28 6.55 -26.58
C ASP A 250 15.09 6.45 -25.29
N LEU A 251 15.05 5.26 -24.66
CA LEU A 251 15.68 5.00 -23.37
C LEU A 251 17.21 5.08 -23.39
N THR A 252 17.83 5.03 -24.58
CA THR A 252 19.28 5.15 -24.77
C THR A 252 19.78 6.58 -24.61
N LYS A 253 18.90 7.57 -24.81
CA LYS A 253 19.23 9.00 -24.70
C LYS A 253 19.28 9.46 -23.24
N PRO A 254 20.20 10.36 -22.88
CA PRO A 254 20.28 10.91 -21.53
C PRO A 254 19.03 11.72 -21.18
N GLN A 255 18.55 11.60 -19.94
CA GLN A 255 17.44 12.41 -19.42
C GLN A 255 17.90 13.84 -19.09
N PRO A 256 17.01 14.85 -19.18
CA PRO A 256 17.26 16.17 -18.60
C PRO A 256 17.66 16.03 -17.12
N ALA A 257 18.68 16.78 -16.69
CA ALA A 257 19.20 16.69 -15.31
C ALA A 257 18.17 17.14 -14.26
N SER A 258 17.37 18.13 -14.60
CA SER A 258 16.35 18.74 -13.74
C SER A 258 15.13 19.16 -14.54
N PHE A 259 13.98 19.17 -13.88
CA PHE A 259 12.69 19.61 -14.38
C PHE A 259 12.19 20.76 -13.51
N SER A 260 11.35 21.61 -14.11
CA SER A 260 10.77 22.78 -13.47
C SER A 260 9.34 22.95 -13.97
N LEU A 261 8.42 23.26 -13.06
CA LEU A 261 7.03 23.53 -13.39
C LEU A 261 6.53 24.72 -12.57
N ASP A 262 6.01 25.72 -13.28
CA ASP A 262 5.46 26.94 -12.70
C ASP A 262 4.04 26.70 -12.16
N MET A 263 3.64 27.44 -11.12
CA MET A 263 2.31 27.38 -10.55
C MET A 263 1.67 28.78 -10.61
N PRO A 264 0.49 28.95 -11.24
CA PRO A 264 -0.20 28.00 -12.13
C PRO A 264 0.59 27.73 -13.43
N ASN A 265 0.16 26.71 -14.20
CA ASN A 265 0.76 26.35 -15.49
C ASN A 265 -0.27 26.28 -16.63
N PHE A 266 -0.65 27.44 -17.16
CA PHE A 266 -1.54 27.50 -18.32
C PHE A 266 -0.81 27.26 -19.64
N ASP A 267 -1.53 26.72 -20.62
CA ASP A 267 -1.09 26.66 -22.01
C ASP A 267 -0.96 28.06 -22.62
N LYS A 268 -0.07 28.22 -23.61
CA LYS A 268 0.18 29.51 -24.30
C LYS A 268 -1.05 30.13 -24.97
N SER A 269 -2.08 29.33 -25.26
CA SER A 269 -3.35 29.78 -25.82
C SER A 269 -4.31 30.37 -24.78
N SER A 270 -4.05 30.15 -23.49
CA SER A 270 -4.91 30.63 -22.40
C SER A 270 -4.74 32.14 -22.20
N PRO A 271 -5.83 32.91 -22.04
CA PRO A 271 -5.78 34.31 -21.60
C PRO A 271 -5.09 34.52 -20.24
N PHE A 272 -4.96 33.46 -19.45
CA PHE A 272 -4.31 33.48 -18.14
C PHE A 272 -2.83 33.07 -18.19
N TYR A 273 -2.25 32.83 -19.37
CA TYR A 273 -0.84 32.42 -19.53
C TYR A 273 0.16 33.37 -18.83
N PHE A 274 -0.14 34.67 -18.82
CA PHE A 274 0.71 35.66 -18.14
C PHE A 274 0.79 35.48 -16.62
N LEU A 275 -0.12 34.72 -16.00
CA LEU A 275 -0.10 34.41 -14.56
C LEU A 275 0.81 33.24 -14.23
N ASN A 276 1.40 32.55 -15.22
CA ASN A 276 2.27 31.41 -14.94
C ASN A 276 3.42 31.82 -14.00
N GLY A 277 3.62 31.03 -12.96
CA GLY A 277 4.68 31.22 -11.96
C GLY A 277 4.40 32.27 -10.88
N ILE A 278 3.25 32.97 -10.92
CA ILE A 278 2.93 33.98 -9.88
C ILE A 278 2.83 33.36 -8.49
N CYS A 279 2.45 32.10 -8.40
CA CYS A 279 2.35 31.32 -7.18
C CYS A 279 3.53 30.35 -7.01
N GLY A 280 4.69 30.70 -7.55
CA GLY A 280 5.94 29.99 -7.38
C GLY A 280 6.22 28.92 -8.43
N THR A 281 7.37 28.27 -8.27
CA THR A 281 7.90 27.27 -9.20
C THR A 281 8.45 26.09 -8.42
N VAL A 282 8.06 24.88 -8.81
CA VAL A 282 8.57 23.62 -8.23
C VAL A 282 9.63 23.05 -9.15
N LYS A 283 10.80 22.73 -8.59
CA LYS A 283 11.92 22.11 -9.31
C LYS A 283 12.22 20.72 -8.75
N TRP A 284 12.59 19.79 -9.60
CA TRP A 284 13.03 18.47 -9.16
C TRP A 284 14.03 17.87 -10.14
N ASN A 285 14.96 17.07 -9.63
CA ASN A 285 15.98 16.43 -10.42
C ASN A 285 15.47 15.12 -11.05
N ASN A 286 16.19 14.61 -12.03
CA ASN A 286 16.05 13.21 -12.43
C ASN A 286 16.67 12.26 -11.38
N ILE A 287 16.38 10.97 -11.50
CA ILE A 287 16.99 9.95 -10.65
C ILE A 287 18.26 9.47 -11.35
N SER A 288 19.40 10.07 -11.01
CA SER A 288 20.68 9.85 -11.69
C SER A 288 21.11 8.38 -11.76
N ALA A 289 20.78 7.59 -10.73
CA ALA A 289 21.04 6.14 -10.70
C ALA A 289 20.30 5.36 -11.82
N LEU A 290 19.18 5.90 -12.33
CA LEU A 290 18.36 5.27 -13.36
C LEU A 290 18.65 5.78 -14.79
N ASN A 291 19.69 6.59 -14.97
CA ASN A 291 20.15 7.03 -16.29
C ASN A 291 20.93 5.92 -17.00
N SER A 292 20.87 5.92 -18.34
CA SER A 292 21.63 4.97 -19.16
C SER A 292 23.13 5.28 -19.07
N THR A 293 23.94 4.25 -18.83
CA THR A 293 25.40 4.37 -19.00
C THR A 293 25.73 4.38 -20.49
N SER A 294 26.33 5.46 -20.98
CA SER A 294 27.18 5.36 -22.16
C SER A 294 28.49 4.67 -21.74
N GLN A 295 29.02 3.76 -22.57
CA GLN A 295 30.17 2.87 -22.25
C GLN A 295 31.46 3.57 -21.77
N THR A 296 31.52 4.90 -21.78
CA THR A 296 32.71 5.69 -21.46
C THR A 296 32.74 6.32 -20.05
N ASP A 297 31.59 6.49 -19.38
CA ASP A 297 31.52 7.41 -18.21
C ASP A 297 31.12 6.79 -16.85
N ASN A 298 30.83 5.48 -16.75
CA ASN A 298 30.49 4.81 -15.47
C ASN A 298 29.57 5.64 -14.53
N LYS A 299 28.56 6.32 -15.09
CA LYS A 299 27.54 7.06 -14.33
C LYS A 299 26.16 6.57 -14.73
N GLY A 300 25.56 5.75 -13.87
CA GLY A 300 24.24 5.13 -14.06
C GLY A 300 24.31 3.63 -13.79
N LEU A 301 23.22 3.06 -13.31
CA LEU A 301 23.12 1.63 -13.01
C LEU A 301 22.46 0.87 -14.19
N VAL A 302 21.94 1.58 -15.20
CA VAL A 302 21.03 1.02 -16.20
C VAL A 302 21.73 0.68 -17.51
N THR A 303 21.63 -0.59 -17.93
CA THR A 303 21.92 -1.02 -19.31
C THR A 303 20.60 -1.25 -20.03
N VAL A 304 20.37 -0.48 -21.10
CA VAL A 304 19.12 -0.53 -21.86
C VAL A 304 19.19 -1.67 -22.87
N GLY A 305 18.22 -2.59 -22.84
CA GLY A 305 18.04 -3.60 -23.88
C GLY A 305 17.58 -2.96 -25.19
N GLY A 306 17.95 -3.53 -26.34
CA GLY A 306 17.41 -3.11 -27.64
C GLY A 306 15.88 -3.16 -27.70
N ALA A 307 15.26 -2.69 -28.80
CA ALA A 307 13.81 -2.74 -28.97
C ALA A 307 13.26 -4.18 -28.76
N GLY A 308 12.37 -4.35 -27.79
CA GLY A 308 11.81 -5.67 -27.42
C GLY A 308 12.67 -6.50 -26.45
N SER A 309 13.81 -5.98 -25.98
CA SER A 309 14.68 -6.63 -25.00
C SER A 309 14.54 -6.02 -23.60
N ASN A 310 14.74 -6.84 -22.57
CA ASN A 310 14.76 -6.36 -21.19
C ASN A 310 15.97 -5.48 -20.92
N SER A 311 15.79 -4.45 -20.09
CA SER A 311 16.86 -3.65 -19.52
C SER A 311 17.39 -4.30 -18.23
N SER A 312 18.62 -3.97 -17.85
CA SER A 312 19.18 -4.32 -16.55
C SER A 312 19.49 -3.08 -15.71
N ILE A 313 19.46 -3.24 -14.40
CA ILE A 313 19.85 -2.23 -13.41
C ILE A 313 20.88 -2.87 -12.49
N GLY A 314 22.16 -2.67 -12.78
CA GLY A 314 23.28 -3.22 -12.04
C GLY A 314 23.25 -4.73 -12.09
N SER A 315 23.14 -5.36 -10.91
CA SER A 315 22.97 -6.80 -10.74
C SER A 315 21.62 -7.36 -11.24
N ILE A 316 20.62 -6.50 -11.42
CA ILE A 316 19.26 -6.92 -11.73
C ILE A 316 19.07 -7.05 -13.24
N SER A 317 18.83 -8.26 -13.71
CA SER A 317 18.36 -8.57 -15.06
C SER A 317 16.82 -8.63 -15.15
N ASN A 318 16.25 -8.48 -16.35
CA ASN A 318 14.81 -8.63 -16.65
C ASN A 318 13.87 -7.50 -16.17
N ILE A 319 14.26 -6.24 -16.38
CA ILE A 319 13.35 -5.10 -16.21
C ILE A 319 12.79 -4.69 -17.57
N THR A 320 11.47 -4.66 -17.71
CA THR A 320 10.85 -4.24 -18.96
C THR A 320 11.06 -2.74 -19.20
N SER A 321 10.99 -2.29 -20.45
CA SER A 321 11.10 -0.87 -20.81
C SER A 321 10.03 -0.01 -20.10
N SER A 322 8.80 -0.52 -19.97
CA SER A 322 7.70 0.15 -19.25
C SER A 322 7.95 0.24 -17.75
N GLN A 323 8.51 -0.80 -17.13
CA GLN A 323 8.89 -0.79 -15.71
C GLN A 323 9.99 0.25 -15.44
N LEU A 324 11.01 0.32 -16.29
CA LEU A 324 12.08 1.30 -16.19
C LEU A 324 11.55 2.73 -16.38
N GLN A 325 10.69 2.96 -17.37
CA GLN A 325 10.07 4.28 -17.58
C GLN A 325 9.25 4.70 -16.35
N THR A 326 8.50 3.78 -15.76
CA THR A 326 7.72 4.07 -14.55
C THR A 326 8.62 4.33 -13.34
N ALA A 327 9.75 3.62 -13.21
CA ALA A 327 10.76 3.90 -12.19
C ALA A 327 11.40 5.30 -12.37
N ARG A 328 11.69 5.71 -13.61
CA ARG A 328 12.20 7.07 -13.93
C ARG A 328 11.19 8.18 -13.61
N LEU A 329 9.89 7.91 -13.77
CA LEU A 329 8.80 8.85 -13.44
C LEU A 329 8.42 8.87 -11.96
N SER A 330 8.95 7.97 -11.13
CA SER A 330 8.56 7.81 -9.73
C SER A 330 8.57 9.11 -8.93
N ARG A 331 9.60 9.95 -9.10
CA ARG A 331 9.68 11.25 -8.42
C ARG A 331 8.55 12.20 -8.82
N ALA A 332 8.24 12.34 -10.11
CA ALA A 332 7.10 13.15 -10.54
C ALA A 332 5.76 12.59 -10.04
N ILE A 333 5.60 11.27 -9.98
CA ILE A 333 4.40 10.63 -9.42
C ILE A 333 4.27 10.94 -7.92
N ALA A 334 5.38 10.87 -7.18
CA ALA A 334 5.42 11.20 -5.75
C ALA A 334 5.08 12.68 -5.49
N ILE A 335 5.65 13.60 -6.29
CA ILE A 335 5.32 15.04 -6.22
C ILE A 335 3.84 15.26 -6.56
N GLN A 336 3.32 14.57 -7.58
CA GLN A 336 1.91 14.69 -7.97
C GLN A 336 0.97 14.21 -6.87
N GLN A 337 1.28 13.11 -6.18
CA GLN A 337 0.48 12.66 -5.05
C GLN A 337 0.53 13.66 -3.89
N MET A 338 1.72 14.14 -3.55
CA MET A 338 1.90 15.17 -2.52
C MET A 338 1.10 16.44 -2.86
N TYR A 339 1.08 16.85 -4.13
CA TYR A 339 0.26 17.96 -4.62
C TYR A 339 -1.23 17.69 -4.44
N VAL A 340 -1.73 16.51 -4.81
CA VAL A 340 -3.15 16.16 -4.62
C VAL A 340 -3.52 16.16 -3.13
N THR A 341 -2.70 15.56 -2.26
CA THR A 341 -2.94 15.54 -0.81
C THR A 341 -2.99 16.96 -0.24
N LEU A 342 -2.01 17.82 -0.56
CA LEU A 342 -1.95 19.21 -0.08
C LEU A 342 -3.07 20.09 -0.64
N SER A 343 -3.62 19.77 -1.80
CA SER A 343 -4.69 20.58 -2.41
C SER A 343 -5.95 20.60 -1.53
N THR A 344 -6.22 19.51 -0.81
CA THR A 344 -7.34 19.44 0.14
C THR A 344 -7.12 20.37 1.34
N VAL A 345 -5.88 20.41 1.85
CA VAL A 345 -5.46 21.33 2.92
C VAL A 345 -5.59 22.78 2.47
N ALA A 346 -5.08 23.11 1.27
CA ALA A 346 -5.18 24.45 0.70
C ALA A 346 -6.64 24.90 0.52
N GLN A 347 -7.52 24.01 0.06
CA GLN A 347 -8.96 24.28 -0.05
C GLN A 347 -9.59 24.62 1.29
N VAL A 348 -9.27 23.83 2.33
CA VAL A 348 -9.77 24.05 3.69
C VAL A 348 -9.26 25.39 4.25
N MET A 349 -7.97 25.71 4.06
CA MET A 349 -7.38 26.99 4.49
C MET A 349 -8.08 28.19 3.83
N VAL A 350 -8.23 28.20 2.50
CA VAL A 350 -8.82 29.32 1.76
C VAL A 350 -10.33 29.44 2.03
N ASN A 351 -11.05 28.34 2.24
CA ASN A 351 -12.47 28.37 2.57
C ASN A 351 -12.74 28.86 4.01
N ASN A 352 -11.78 28.66 4.91
CA ASN A 352 -11.87 29.09 6.30
C ASN A 352 -11.61 30.59 6.48
N ASP A 353 -10.98 31.26 5.52
CA ASP A 353 -10.71 32.68 5.63
C ASP A 353 -12.00 33.52 5.38
N PRO A 354 -12.37 34.44 6.30
CA PRO A 354 -13.57 35.28 6.20
C PRO A 354 -13.67 36.08 4.89
N ALA A 355 -12.56 36.54 4.35
CA ALA A 355 -12.52 37.42 3.17
C ALA A 355 -12.84 36.69 1.86
N PHE A 356 -12.83 35.36 1.84
CA PHE A 356 -13.21 34.55 0.67
C PHE A 356 -14.62 33.94 0.79
N SER A 357 -15.40 34.35 1.80
CA SER A 357 -16.80 33.95 2.00
C SER A 357 -17.74 34.75 1.08
N THR A 358 -18.56 34.08 0.28
CA THR A 358 -19.48 34.71 -0.69
C THR A 358 -20.73 35.35 -0.05
N THR A 359 -20.93 35.18 1.26
CA THR A 359 -22.01 35.80 2.01
C THR A 359 -21.64 37.24 2.36
N THR A 360 -22.22 38.21 1.65
CA THR A 360 -22.28 39.61 2.08
C THR A 360 -23.02 39.69 3.42
N SER A 361 -22.31 39.58 4.54
CA SER A 361 -22.83 39.99 5.84
C SER A 361 -22.14 41.28 6.26
N THR A 362 -22.84 42.39 6.07
CA THR A 362 -22.71 43.64 6.83
C THR A 362 -23.12 43.42 8.30
N GLY A 363 -22.45 42.47 8.97
CA GLY A 363 -22.74 42.08 10.35
C GLY A 363 -21.47 41.74 11.10
N ASN A 364 -21.16 42.53 12.13
CA ASN A 364 -20.05 42.43 13.07
C ASN A 364 -19.39 41.04 13.24
N SER A 365 -18.10 41.05 12.95
CA SER A 365 -17.01 40.10 13.21
C SER A 365 -16.78 39.77 14.70
N LYS A 366 -17.77 39.22 15.40
CA LYS A 366 -17.62 38.87 16.83
C LYS A 366 -17.18 37.43 17.13
N ASN A 367 -17.16 36.53 16.15
CA ASN A 367 -16.92 35.10 16.38
C ASN A 367 -15.77 34.48 15.55
N ASP A 368 -15.11 35.24 14.66
CA ASP A 368 -13.96 34.74 13.90
C ASP A 368 -12.71 34.69 14.80
N PHE A 369 -11.88 33.66 14.63
CA PHE A 369 -10.63 33.53 15.37
C PHE A 369 -9.62 34.65 15.04
N SER A 370 -9.54 35.06 13.77
CA SER A 370 -8.66 36.14 13.32
C SER A 370 -9.13 36.74 11.98
N ALA A 371 -8.48 37.83 11.53
CA ALA A 371 -8.77 38.47 10.24
C ALA A 371 -8.58 37.56 9.01
N ILE A 372 -7.86 36.44 9.16
CA ILE A 372 -7.58 35.48 8.07
C ILE A 372 -8.19 34.09 8.34
N ALA A 373 -8.91 33.90 9.45
CA ALA A 373 -9.37 32.57 9.84
C ALA A 373 -10.62 32.62 10.72
N LYS A 374 -11.70 31.96 10.27
CA LYS A 374 -12.92 31.75 11.08
C LYS A 374 -12.65 30.79 12.23
N GLN A 375 -12.09 29.61 11.92
CA GLN A 375 -11.61 28.61 12.88
C GLN A 375 -10.08 28.59 12.90
N GLN A 376 -9.49 28.19 14.02
CA GLN A 376 -8.03 28.13 14.15
C GLN A 376 -7.44 26.87 13.51
N PHE A 377 -6.21 26.96 13.02
CA PHE A 377 -5.49 25.81 12.47
C PHE A 377 -4.95 24.86 13.55
N GLY A 378 -4.70 25.39 14.76
CA GLY A 378 -4.24 24.66 15.94
C GLY A 378 -2.73 24.71 16.16
N VAL A 379 -2.30 24.12 17.27
CA VAL A 379 -0.90 24.07 17.75
C VAL A 379 -0.57 22.67 18.28
N PRO A 380 0.72 22.29 18.31
CA PRO A 380 1.16 21.01 18.87
C PRO A 380 0.96 20.96 20.39
N TYR A 381 0.64 19.77 20.90
CA TYR A 381 0.43 19.46 22.31
C TYR A 381 1.28 18.27 22.76
N LYS A 382 1.63 18.27 24.05
CA LYS A 382 2.24 17.15 24.74
C LYS A 382 1.19 16.09 25.10
N ALA A 383 1.65 14.89 25.44
CA ALA A 383 0.77 13.80 25.90
C ALA A 383 -0.07 14.15 27.16
N ASN A 384 0.41 15.08 27.98
CA ASN A 384 -0.28 15.55 29.19
C ASN A 384 -1.38 16.60 28.93
N GLY A 385 -1.62 16.99 27.67
CA GLY A 385 -2.63 17.99 27.31
C GLY A 385 -2.17 19.45 27.45
N GLU A 386 -0.87 19.72 27.64
CA GLU A 386 -0.30 21.06 27.55
C GLU A 386 0.16 21.40 26.13
N ALA A 387 -0.02 22.65 25.70
CA ALA A 387 0.54 23.11 24.44
C ALA A 387 2.08 23.07 24.46
N CYS A 388 2.67 22.60 23.37
CA CYS A 388 4.10 22.60 23.18
C CYS A 388 4.61 24.00 22.83
N THR A 389 5.71 24.40 23.47
CA THR A 389 6.44 25.63 23.11
C THR A 389 7.67 25.34 22.24
N GLU A 390 8.29 24.18 22.43
CA GLU A 390 9.54 23.78 21.78
C GLU A 390 9.52 22.32 21.34
N TYR A 391 10.21 21.99 20.25
CA TYR A 391 10.23 20.64 19.67
C TYR A 391 10.78 19.56 20.63
N GLN A 392 11.76 19.91 21.47
CA GLN A 392 12.33 19.02 22.49
C GLN A 392 11.31 18.50 23.51
N GLN A 393 10.14 19.13 23.63
CA GLN A 393 9.12 18.75 24.61
C GLN A 393 8.28 17.52 24.20
N VAL A 394 8.61 16.86 23.08
CA VAL A 394 7.94 15.65 22.55
C VAL A 394 6.44 15.88 22.35
N CYS A 395 6.12 16.56 21.25
CA CYS A 395 4.75 16.93 20.91
C CYS A 395 4.05 15.80 20.17
N GLN A 396 3.07 15.15 20.80
CA GLN A 396 2.42 13.95 20.25
C GLN A 396 1.00 14.20 19.76
N THR A 397 0.37 15.28 20.21
CA THR A 397 -1.03 15.59 19.95
C THR A 397 -1.17 16.99 19.35
N TRP A 398 -2.39 17.35 18.95
CA TRP A 398 -2.73 18.63 18.34
C TRP A 398 -3.97 19.20 19.00
N GLY A 399 -4.03 20.52 19.15
CA GLY A 399 -5.11 21.16 19.89
C GLY A 399 -5.26 22.64 19.58
N SER A 400 -6.16 23.29 20.32
CA SER A 400 -6.45 24.72 20.20
C SER A 400 -5.31 25.57 20.76
N VAL A 401 -5.11 26.76 20.23
CA VAL A 401 -4.23 27.76 20.84
C VAL A 401 -4.74 28.05 22.26
N PRO A 402 -3.90 27.94 23.30
CA PRO A 402 -4.29 28.30 24.65
C PRO A 402 -4.73 29.78 24.72
N SER A 403 -5.95 30.04 25.17
CA SER A 403 -6.46 31.39 25.39
C SER A 403 -6.66 31.68 26.87
N SER A 404 -6.33 32.90 27.31
CA SER A 404 -6.56 33.35 28.69
C SER A 404 -8.04 33.65 28.98
N THR A 405 -8.92 33.56 27.98
CA THR A 405 -10.32 34.03 28.01
C THR A 405 -11.37 32.93 27.85
N GLY A 406 -10.96 31.65 27.76
CA GLY A 406 -11.86 30.49 27.88
C GLY A 406 -12.82 30.23 26.71
N SER A 407 -12.84 31.07 25.67
CA SER A 407 -13.54 30.80 24.41
C SER A 407 -12.52 30.28 23.39
N THR A 408 -12.44 28.95 23.22
CA THR A 408 -11.63 28.33 22.17
C THR A 408 -12.54 27.94 21.01
N THR A 409 -12.40 28.62 19.88
CA THR A 409 -12.99 28.15 18.61
C THR A 409 -12.44 26.75 18.27
N GLY A 410 -13.22 25.93 17.57
CA GLY A 410 -12.79 24.59 17.16
C GLY A 410 -11.52 24.62 16.28
N VAL A 411 -10.76 23.53 16.31
CA VAL A 411 -9.53 23.37 15.51
C VAL A 411 -9.87 22.69 14.19
N LEU A 412 -9.29 23.20 13.10
CA LEU A 412 -9.59 22.76 11.74
C LEU A 412 -8.76 21.55 11.29
N PHE A 413 -7.53 21.43 11.78
CA PHE A 413 -6.55 20.41 11.40
C PHE A 413 -6.16 19.53 12.58
N ASN A 414 -5.58 18.37 12.28
CA ASN A 414 -5.02 17.44 13.26
C ASN A 414 -3.49 17.57 13.36
N GLY A 415 -2.87 18.43 12.55
CA GLY A 415 -1.43 18.71 12.56
C GLY A 415 -0.59 17.73 11.74
N THR A 416 -1.19 16.62 11.30
CA THR A 416 -0.51 15.54 10.57
C THR A 416 -0.65 15.66 9.06
N GLU A 417 -1.42 16.62 8.55
CA GLU A 417 -1.73 16.73 7.11
C GLU A 417 -0.47 17.04 6.29
N PHE A 418 0.38 17.94 6.78
CA PHE A 418 1.64 18.28 6.11
C PHE A 418 2.64 17.12 6.13
N LEU A 419 2.83 16.48 7.29
CA LEU A 419 3.68 15.30 7.42
C LEU A 419 3.12 14.10 6.64
N GLY A 420 1.79 13.97 6.57
CA GLY A 420 1.10 12.97 5.78
C GLY A 420 1.41 13.09 4.30
N ALA A 421 1.40 14.30 3.75
CA ALA A 421 1.78 14.54 2.35
C ALA A 421 3.25 14.17 2.05
N ILE A 422 4.17 14.40 3.00
CA ILE A 422 5.57 13.97 2.91
C ILE A 422 5.67 12.43 2.98
N ASN A 423 4.87 11.80 3.85
CA ASN A 423 4.82 10.34 3.95
C ASN A 423 4.26 9.69 2.69
N ASP A 424 3.25 10.29 2.04
CA ASP A 424 2.73 9.84 0.75
C ASP A 424 3.82 9.87 -0.33
N TYR A 425 4.60 10.96 -0.38
CA TYR A 425 5.75 11.08 -1.27
C TYR A 425 6.77 9.95 -1.01
N ASN A 426 7.16 9.76 0.25
CA ASN A 426 8.13 8.74 0.63
C ASN A 426 7.62 7.33 0.29
N GLY A 427 6.34 7.03 0.55
CA GLY A 427 5.71 5.76 0.22
C GLY A 427 5.74 5.43 -1.28
N ILE A 428 5.55 6.43 -2.15
CA ILE A 428 5.64 6.25 -3.61
C ILE A 428 7.10 6.06 -4.07
N MET A 429 8.05 6.74 -3.44
CA MET A 429 9.47 6.64 -3.80
C MET A 429 10.11 5.33 -3.36
N MET A 430 9.65 4.74 -2.26
CA MET A 430 10.26 3.56 -1.62
C MET A 430 10.54 2.38 -2.55
N PRO A 431 9.61 1.93 -3.41
CA PRO A 431 9.90 0.88 -4.40
C PRO A 431 11.13 1.21 -5.26
N THR A 432 11.22 2.44 -5.74
CA THR A 432 12.32 2.87 -6.61
C THR A 432 13.65 2.96 -5.86
N LEU A 433 13.63 3.40 -4.60
CA LEU A 433 14.83 3.42 -3.74
C LEU A 433 15.33 2.00 -3.44
N ASN A 434 14.42 1.07 -3.14
CA ASN A 434 14.72 -0.35 -2.98
C ASN A 434 15.31 -0.93 -4.26
N LEU A 435 14.74 -0.61 -5.43
CA LEU A 435 15.23 -1.07 -6.72
C LEU A 435 16.67 -0.65 -6.98
N ILE A 436 16.99 0.63 -6.73
CA ILE A 436 18.35 1.16 -6.92
C ILE A 436 19.33 0.46 -5.96
N ARG A 437 18.95 0.29 -4.69
CA ARG A 437 19.85 -0.37 -3.70
C ARG A 437 20.03 -1.86 -4.00
N GLN A 438 18.98 -2.55 -4.43
CA GLN A 438 19.08 -3.95 -4.88
C GLN A 438 20.00 -4.07 -6.10
N GLY A 439 19.93 -3.13 -7.05
CA GLY A 439 20.82 -3.13 -8.22
C GLY A 439 22.30 -2.92 -7.87
N LEU A 440 22.60 -2.28 -6.73
CA LEU A 440 23.96 -2.11 -6.22
C LEU A 440 24.50 -3.34 -5.46
N ASN A 441 23.65 -4.26 -5.00
CA ASN A 441 24.01 -5.37 -4.11
C ASN A 441 23.55 -6.74 -4.67
N ASP A 442 24.49 -7.59 -5.11
CA ASP A 442 24.22 -8.89 -5.77
C ASP A 442 23.50 -9.94 -4.92
N ALA A 443 23.71 -9.96 -3.59
CA ALA A 443 23.44 -11.14 -2.77
C ALA A 443 21.94 -11.44 -2.49
N MET A 444 21.02 -10.51 -2.74
CA MET A 444 19.60 -10.64 -2.33
C MET A 444 18.58 -10.61 -3.48
N ALA A 445 18.97 -10.24 -4.70
CA ALA A 445 18.02 -10.02 -5.81
C ALA A 445 17.64 -11.30 -6.57
N GLY A 446 18.53 -12.30 -6.67
CA GLY A 446 18.37 -13.42 -7.61
C GLY A 446 17.12 -14.28 -7.39
N LYS A 447 16.88 -14.75 -6.16
CA LYS A 447 15.80 -15.71 -5.86
C LYS A 447 14.39 -15.12 -5.98
N SER A 448 14.20 -13.86 -5.60
CA SER A 448 12.89 -13.19 -5.74
C SER A 448 12.54 -12.93 -7.20
N ARG A 449 13.54 -12.63 -8.04
CA ARG A 449 13.34 -12.31 -9.46
C ARG A 449 13.16 -13.56 -10.33
N GLU A 450 13.81 -14.66 -9.97
CA GLU A 450 13.54 -15.97 -10.56
C GLU A 450 12.08 -16.37 -10.31
N PHE A 451 11.61 -16.24 -9.07
CA PHE A 451 10.20 -16.44 -8.74
C PHE A 451 9.29 -15.53 -9.57
N ILE A 452 9.59 -14.24 -9.71
CA ILE A 452 8.73 -13.31 -10.48
C ILE A 452 8.65 -13.72 -11.96
N THR A 453 9.75 -14.16 -12.54
CA THR A 453 9.79 -14.62 -13.94
C THR A 453 8.96 -15.90 -14.10
N GLU A 454 9.11 -16.84 -13.18
CA GLU A 454 8.35 -18.08 -13.16
C GLU A 454 6.85 -17.83 -12.91
N ALA A 455 6.51 -16.94 -11.99
CA ALA A 455 5.14 -16.58 -11.64
C ALA A 455 4.43 -15.83 -12.78
N ASN A 456 5.14 -15.02 -13.57
CA ASN A 456 4.57 -14.37 -14.75
C ASN A 456 4.27 -15.42 -15.85
N ALA A 457 5.17 -16.39 -16.06
CA ALA A 457 4.96 -17.44 -17.04
C ALA A 457 3.82 -18.41 -16.65
N LYS A 458 3.67 -18.72 -15.36
CA LYS A 458 2.69 -19.70 -14.85
C LYS A 458 1.32 -19.12 -14.51
N GLY A 459 1.19 -17.79 -14.49
CA GLY A 459 -0.08 -17.09 -14.30
C GLY A 459 -0.54 -16.95 -12.85
N TRP A 460 -1.75 -16.43 -12.68
CA TRP A 460 -2.30 -15.94 -11.40
C TRP A 460 -2.38 -17.01 -10.31
N ILE A 461 -2.45 -18.30 -10.65
CA ILE A 461 -2.53 -19.37 -9.64
C ILE A 461 -1.27 -19.44 -8.77
N MET A 462 -0.13 -18.93 -9.26
CA MET A 462 1.10 -18.76 -8.47
C MET A 462 1.00 -17.65 -7.41
N ALA A 463 -0.06 -16.83 -7.42
CA ALA A 463 -0.33 -15.86 -6.36
C ALA A 463 -0.53 -16.53 -4.98
N GLY A 464 -0.92 -17.80 -4.94
CA GLY A 464 -1.04 -18.56 -3.70
C GLY A 464 0.32 -18.95 -3.08
N SER A 465 1.26 -19.44 -3.89
CA SER A 465 2.61 -19.81 -3.42
C SER A 465 3.46 -18.58 -3.07
N TYR A 466 3.19 -17.46 -3.74
CA TYR A 466 3.76 -16.16 -3.47
C TYR A 466 3.69 -15.73 -1.99
N PHE A 467 2.57 -15.98 -1.31
CA PHE A 467 2.41 -15.62 0.10
C PHE A 467 3.38 -16.39 1.02
N PHE A 468 3.76 -17.62 0.64
CA PHE A 468 4.64 -18.48 1.43
C PHE A 468 6.13 -18.30 1.09
N ASP A 469 6.47 -18.08 -0.18
CA ASP A 469 7.86 -17.96 -0.63
C ASP A 469 8.43 -16.55 -0.42
N LEU A 470 7.61 -15.49 -0.54
CA LEU A 470 8.12 -14.13 -0.42
C LEU A 470 8.25 -13.65 1.03
N VAL A 471 7.63 -14.28 2.02
CA VAL A 471 7.92 -13.97 3.44
C VAL A 471 9.35 -14.37 3.82
N LYS A 472 9.93 -15.38 3.18
CA LYS A 472 11.35 -15.71 3.34
C LYS A 472 12.27 -14.71 2.62
N LEU A 473 11.76 -13.98 1.64
CA LEU A 473 12.49 -13.00 0.82
C LEU A 473 12.30 -11.54 1.31
N ASN A 474 11.21 -11.24 2.02
CA ASN A 474 10.89 -9.92 2.60
C ASN A 474 11.47 -9.72 4.02
N GLY A 475 12.19 -10.68 4.60
CA GLY A 475 12.91 -10.49 5.86
C GLY A 475 13.93 -9.33 5.81
N SER A 476 14.26 -8.86 4.62
CA SER A 476 15.11 -7.69 4.40
C SER A 476 14.35 -6.35 4.45
N ALA A 477 13.01 -6.33 4.36
CA ALA A 477 12.19 -5.11 4.23
C ALA A 477 12.35 -4.09 5.36
N THR A 478 12.91 -4.50 6.51
CA THR A 478 13.14 -3.61 7.66
C THR A 478 14.57 -3.12 7.82
N GLU A 479 15.53 -3.70 7.10
CA GLU A 479 16.83 -3.03 6.89
C GLU A 479 16.70 -1.78 6.00
N PHE A 480 15.55 -1.60 5.33
CA PHE A 480 15.28 -0.51 4.39
C PHE A 480 14.21 0.49 4.88
N ALA A 481 13.70 0.38 6.10
CA ALA A 481 12.57 1.19 6.59
C ALA A 481 12.85 2.70 6.64
N ASP A 482 14.11 3.09 6.88
CA ASP A 482 14.55 4.49 7.01
C ASP A 482 15.30 4.97 5.74
N GLN A 483 14.85 4.55 4.56
CA GLN A 483 15.39 5.04 3.28
C GLN A 483 14.59 6.23 2.76
N PHE A 484 15.29 7.35 2.51
CA PHE A 484 14.68 8.58 2.01
C PHE A 484 15.33 9.02 0.68
N ASP A 485 14.54 9.67 -0.17
CA ASP A 485 15.05 10.21 -1.43
C ASP A 485 16.01 11.37 -1.16
N THR A 486 17.14 11.38 -1.85
CA THR A 486 18.20 12.40 -1.71
C THR A 486 18.52 13.03 -3.06
N GLY A 487 19.04 14.27 -3.04
CA GLY A 487 19.34 14.99 -4.29
C GLY A 487 18.10 15.30 -5.11
N THR A 488 16.95 15.48 -4.46
CA THR A 488 15.63 15.60 -5.10
C THR A 488 15.48 16.83 -6.00
N GLY A 489 16.29 17.87 -5.79
CA GLY A 489 16.15 19.18 -6.47
C GLY A 489 15.00 20.04 -5.93
N LEU A 490 14.17 19.50 -5.03
CA LEU A 490 13.02 20.21 -4.46
C LEU A 490 13.41 21.37 -3.54
N ASN A 491 14.63 21.35 -3.00
CA ASN A 491 15.23 22.48 -2.27
C ASN A 491 15.28 23.77 -3.11
N ASP A 492 15.42 23.66 -4.43
CA ASP A 492 15.53 24.81 -5.35
C ASP A 492 14.15 25.36 -5.77
N SER A 493 13.07 24.82 -5.20
CA SER A 493 11.71 25.30 -5.43
C SER A 493 11.49 26.63 -4.72
N THR A 494 10.93 27.60 -5.44
CA THR A 494 10.81 28.99 -4.97
C THR A 494 9.37 29.43 -4.91
N PHE A 495 8.99 30.07 -3.80
CA PHE A 495 7.72 30.75 -3.63
C PHE A 495 7.94 32.04 -2.86
N ASP A 496 7.37 33.14 -3.33
CA ASP A 496 7.45 34.46 -2.72
C ASP A 496 6.05 35.09 -2.69
N PRO A 497 5.41 35.23 -1.53
CA PRO A 497 4.04 35.73 -1.43
C PRO A 497 3.92 37.20 -1.88
N THR A 498 5.01 37.96 -1.89
CA THR A 498 5.02 39.36 -2.34
C THR A 498 4.82 39.50 -3.85
N GLN A 499 5.00 38.44 -4.64
CA GLN A 499 4.78 38.47 -6.10
C GLN A 499 3.34 38.82 -6.48
N LEU A 500 2.37 38.56 -5.59
CA LEU A 500 0.97 38.94 -5.77
C LEU A 500 0.74 40.46 -5.67
N THR A 501 1.54 41.15 -4.85
CA THR A 501 1.35 42.56 -4.51
C THR A 501 2.36 43.48 -5.17
N LYS A 502 3.53 42.96 -5.57
CA LYS A 502 4.59 43.66 -6.35
C LYS A 502 4.10 44.41 -7.59
N PRO A 503 3.13 43.92 -8.38
CA PRO A 503 2.65 44.64 -9.56
C PRO A 503 1.89 45.93 -9.24
N PHE A 504 1.51 46.15 -7.97
CA PHE A 504 0.67 47.26 -7.51
C PHE A 504 1.51 48.38 -6.91
N GLY A 505 1.21 49.64 -7.25
CA GLY A 505 2.02 50.79 -6.86
C GLY A 505 1.48 52.12 -7.42
N LYS A 506 2.36 53.08 -7.72
CA LYS A 506 1.93 54.33 -8.40
C LYS A 506 1.45 54.08 -9.84
N THR A 507 1.99 53.05 -10.48
CA THR A 507 1.63 52.56 -11.82
C THR A 507 1.78 51.04 -11.82
N CYS A 508 0.95 50.32 -12.57
CA CYS A 508 1.08 48.87 -12.72
C CYS A 508 2.40 48.50 -13.41
N GLN A 509 3.20 47.61 -12.81
CA GLN A 509 4.54 47.20 -13.31
C GLN A 509 4.61 45.70 -13.63
N ASP A 510 5.56 45.31 -14.50
CA ASP A 510 5.86 43.93 -14.90
C ASP A 510 6.50 43.10 -13.77
N PRO A 511 6.35 41.76 -13.74
CA PRO A 511 5.89 40.87 -14.83
C PRO A 511 4.37 40.57 -14.87
N TYR A 512 3.56 41.11 -13.97
CA TYR A 512 2.11 40.84 -13.90
C TYR A 512 1.25 42.12 -14.00
N ALA A 513 1.68 43.10 -14.80
CA ALA A 513 1.00 44.39 -14.94
C ALA A 513 -0.50 44.26 -15.31
N LEU A 514 -0.86 43.25 -16.12
CA LEU A 514 -2.24 42.97 -16.51
C LEU A 514 -3.14 42.60 -15.32
N LEU A 515 -2.59 41.89 -14.32
CA LEU A 515 -3.31 41.59 -13.08
C LEU A 515 -3.66 42.87 -12.33
N CYS A 516 -2.70 43.81 -12.22
CA CYS A 516 -2.92 45.11 -11.61
C CYS A 516 -4.00 45.93 -12.35
N THR A 517 -4.01 45.88 -13.69
CA THR A 517 -5.06 46.50 -14.51
C THR A 517 -6.43 45.90 -14.24
N TRP A 518 -6.55 44.56 -14.13
CA TRP A 518 -7.81 43.89 -13.82
C TRP A 518 -8.39 44.28 -12.46
N PHE A 519 -7.52 44.55 -11.47
CA PHE A 519 -7.92 45.02 -10.14
C PHE A 519 -7.95 46.56 -10.01
N GLN A 520 -7.81 47.32 -11.10
CA GLN A 520 -7.80 48.80 -11.09
C GLN A 520 -6.82 49.40 -10.09
N ASN A 521 -5.61 48.81 -9.97
CA ASN A 521 -4.57 49.21 -9.02
C ASN A 521 -4.99 49.10 -7.52
N LYS A 522 -6.03 48.31 -7.19
CA LYS A 522 -6.40 47.99 -5.81
C LYS A 522 -5.87 46.62 -5.42
N ASN A 523 -5.03 46.54 -4.40
CA ASN A 523 -4.40 45.30 -3.97
C ASN A 523 -5.09 44.62 -2.77
N ASP A 524 -6.12 45.22 -2.16
CA ASP A 524 -6.75 44.73 -0.91
C ASP A 524 -7.08 43.22 -0.94
N LYS A 525 -7.65 42.75 -2.07
CA LYS A 525 -8.02 41.35 -2.27
C LYS A 525 -6.81 40.40 -2.39
N LEU A 526 -5.70 40.88 -2.94
CA LEU A 526 -4.48 40.09 -3.12
C LEU A 526 -3.59 40.13 -1.87
N VAL A 527 -3.62 41.26 -1.15
CA VAL A 527 -3.00 41.42 0.17
C VAL A 527 -3.60 40.42 1.17
N GLN A 528 -4.89 40.12 1.07
CA GLN A 528 -5.51 39.06 1.87
C GLN A 528 -4.90 37.68 1.60
N ILE A 529 -4.63 37.34 0.33
CA ILE A 529 -4.00 36.06 -0.03
C ILE A 529 -2.60 35.99 0.56
N GLN A 530 -1.83 37.08 0.48
CA GLN A 530 -0.53 37.20 1.13
C GLN A 530 -0.65 37.00 2.65
N SER A 531 -1.60 37.70 3.29
CA SER A 531 -1.84 37.61 4.74
C SER A 531 -2.24 36.21 5.20
N LEU A 532 -2.95 35.43 4.40
CA LEU A 532 -3.25 34.03 4.73
C LEU A 532 -1.98 33.16 4.77
N ILE A 533 -0.95 33.54 4.01
CA ILE A 533 0.29 32.77 3.88
C ILE A 533 1.31 33.16 4.97
N ASP A 534 1.62 34.46 5.07
CA ASP A 534 2.68 35.00 5.95
C ASP A 534 2.16 35.85 7.12
N GLY A 535 0.85 36.15 7.18
CA GLY A 535 0.24 36.99 8.21
C GLY A 535 0.35 38.50 7.97
N VAL A 536 1.07 38.95 6.94
CA VAL A 536 1.33 40.37 6.69
C VAL A 536 0.40 40.90 5.59
N PRO A 537 -0.21 42.09 5.76
CA PRO A 537 -0.21 42.97 6.93
C PRO A 537 -1.36 42.71 7.92
N ALA A 538 -2.27 41.75 7.66
CA ALA A 538 -3.52 41.61 8.41
C ALA A 538 -3.35 41.25 9.90
N LEU A 539 -2.27 40.56 10.29
CA LEU A 539 -2.03 40.08 11.64
C LEU A 539 -0.82 40.73 12.35
N GLY A 540 -0.09 41.63 11.69
CA GLY A 540 1.09 42.31 12.23
C GLY A 540 2.10 42.74 11.15
N GLN A 541 3.11 43.54 11.52
CA GLN A 541 4.12 44.01 10.58
C GLN A 541 5.22 42.99 10.26
N ASP A 542 5.57 42.13 11.23
CA ASP A 542 6.67 41.16 11.07
C ASP A 542 6.22 39.78 10.57
N GLY A 543 4.92 39.46 10.69
CA GLY A 543 4.32 38.20 10.21
C GLY A 543 5.00 36.93 10.74
N VAL A 544 4.84 35.84 9.98
CA VAL A 544 5.59 34.60 10.14
C VAL A 544 6.58 34.50 8.99
N LYS A 545 7.88 34.35 9.31
CA LYS A 545 8.88 34.07 8.28
C LYS A 545 8.69 32.68 7.70
N GLN A 546 9.08 32.49 6.44
CA GLN A 546 9.07 31.17 5.84
C GLN A 546 9.83 30.18 6.74
N PRO A 547 9.20 29.07 7.19
CA PRO A 547 9.83 28.18 8.15
C PRO A 547 11.04 27.51 7.51
N ASP A 548 12.16 27.51 8.23
CA ASP A 548 13.25 26.57 7.93
C ASP A 548 12.75 25.17 8.24
N LEU A 549 12.89 24.22 7.31
CA LEU A 549 12.42 22.85 7.46
C LEU A 549 13.58 21.87 7.71
N SER A 550 14.77 22.39 7.97
CA SER A 550 15.88 21.62 8.52
C SER A 550 15.56 21.11 9.94
N ASP A 551 16.28 20.08 10.36
CA ASP A 551 16.20 19.59 11.73
C ASP A 551 16.69 20.67 12.71
N ASN A 552 15.81 21.07 13.62
CA ASN A 552 16.11 22.08 14.63
C ASN A 552 15.47 21.66 15.95
N PRO A 553 16.27 21.11 16.89
CA PRO A 553 15.80 20.74 18.23
C PRO A 553 15.16 21.89 19.01
N GLN A 554 15.54 23.15 18.72
CA GLN A 554 15.03 24.35 19.38
C GLN A 554 13.93 25.06 18.59
N ARG A 555 13.28 24.38 17.62
CA ARG A 555 12.15 24.94 16.89
C ARG A 555 11.04 25.35 17.86
N GLN A 556 10.67 26.63 17.79
CA GLN A 556 9.60 27.22 18.58
C GLN A 556 8.25 27.11 17.87
N SER A 557 7.18 26.87 18.64
CA SER A 557 5.81 26.90 18.13
C SER A 557 5.38 28.32 17.79
N VAL A 558 4.65 28.48 16.68
CA VAL A 558 3.94 29.74 16.37
C VAL A 558 2.59 29.72 17.09
N SER A 559 2.34 30.69 17.95
CA SER A 559 1.11 30.82 18.75
C SER A 559 0.28 32.05 18.36
N GLY A 560 -0.94 32.13 18.89
CA GLY A 560 -1.84 33.26 18.67
C GLY A 560 -2.43 33.27 17.24
N PRO A 561 -2.91 34.43 16.74
CA PRO A 561 -3.50 34.54 15.41
C PRO A 561 -2.57 34.06 14.27
N LEU A 562 -1.25 34.22 14.46
CA LEU A 562 -0.23 33.84 13.49
C LEU A 562 -0.13 32.32 13.26
N SER A 563 -0.63 31.50 14.20
CA SER A 563 -0.68 30.04 14.02
C SER A 563 -1.64 29.61 12.90
N SER A 564 -2.59 30.49 12.54
CA SER A 564 -3.57 30.27 11.48
C SER A 564 -3.11 30.81 10.11
N THR A 565 -1.81 31.00 9.93
CA THR A 565 -1.17 31.26 8.62
C THR A 565 -0.64 29.96 8.03
N VAL A 566 -0.41 29.90 6.71
CA VAL A 566 0.21 28.72 6.06
C VAL A 566 1.59 28.43 6.68
N TYR A 567 2.42 29.45 6.86
CA TYR A 567 3.75 29.29 7.45
C TYR A 567 3.71 28.89 8.93
N GLY A 568 2.78 29.45 9.70
CA GLY A 568 2.56 29.07 11.10
C GLY A 568 2.10 27.61 11.24
N PHE A 569 1.14 27.19 10.41
CA PHE A 569 0.66 25.80 10.37
C PHE A 569 1.79 24.84 10.04
N VAL A 570 2.55 25.07 8.97
CA VAL A 570 3.64 24.19 8.57
C VAL A 570 4.70 24.09 9.67
N ASN A 571 5.11 25.22 10.27
CA ASN A 571 6.08 25.20 11.36
C ASN A 571 5.61 24.34 12.54
N ASN A 572 4.34 24.49 12.93
CA ASN A 572 3.73 23.75 14.02
C ASN A 572 3.56 22.26 13.69
N SER A 573 3.13 21.92 12.47
CA SER A 573 3.00 20.53 12.02
C SER A 573 4.32 19.78 12.04
N MET A 574 5.43 20.45 11.71
CA MET A 574 6.77 19.86 11.78
C MET A 574 7.21 19.52 13.21
N MET A 575 6.54 20.07 14.24
CA MET A 575 6.83 19.75 15.62
C MET A 575 6.15 18.46 16.10
N VAL A 576 5.16 17.95 15.37
CA VAL A 576 4.39 16.75 15.74
C VAL A 576 5.26 15.51 15.54
N GLN A 577 5.50 14.79 16.63
CA GLN A 577 6.21 13.52 16.68
C GLN A 577 5.17 12.40 16.82
N LEU A 578 4.93 11.71 15.70
CA LEU A 578 4.03 10.56 15.70
C LEU A 578 4.66 9.41 16.50
N PRO A 579 3.87 8.64 17.28
CA PRO A 579 4.38 7.43 17.91
C PRO A 579 4.85 6.46 16.83
N GLY A 580 6.10 5.98 16.94
CA GLY A 580 6.63 4.96 16.03
C GLY A 580 5.78 3.68 16.05
N GLN A 581 5.86 2.89 14.98
CA GLN A 581 5.05 1.67 14.84
C GLN A 581 5.27 0.72 16.05
N PRO A 582 4.22 0.37 16.81
CA PRO A 582 4.36 -0.58 17.90
C PRO A 582 4.81 -1.95 17.38
N GLY A 583 5.74 -2.61 18.08
CA GLY A 583 6.24 -3.94 17.71
C GLY A 583 7.54 -3.98 16.89
N ILE A 584 8.15 -2.83 16.56
CA ILE A 584 9.47 -2.78 15.90
C ILE A 584 10.66 -3.00 16.84
N LYS A 585 10.45 -2.98 18.15
CA LYS A 585 11.50 -3.27 19.15
C LYS A 585 11.50 -4.77 19.44
N PRO A 586 12.67 -5.45 19.39
CA PRO A 586 12.75 -6.87 19.68
C PRO A 586 12.24 -7.14 21.10
N LEU A 587 11.31 -8.10 21.23
CA LEU A 587 10.83 -8.54 22.54
C LEU A 587 11.98 -9.25 23.26
N THR A 588 12.41 -8.71 24.39
CA THR A 588 13.37 -9.38 25.26
C THR A 588 12.63 -10.34 26.16
N PHE A 589 12.58 -11.63 25.78
CA PHE A 589 12.16 -12.65 26.72
C PHE A 589 13.29 -12.82 27.74
N ALA A 590 13.02 -12.41 28.99
CA ALA A 590 13.88 -12.80 30.10
C ALA A 590 14.07 -14.33 30.08
N ASN A 591 15.21 -14.84 30.55
CA ASN A 591 15.60 -16.26 30.60
C ASN A 591 14.61 -17.14 31.41
N LEU A 592 13.36 -17.25 30.96
CA LEU A 592 12.22 -17.77 31.73
C LEU A 592 12.12 -19.29 31.71
N ILE A 593 12.89 -19.98 30.84
CA ILE A 593 12.83 -21.43 30.70
C ILE A 593 14.14 -22.06 31.16
N ASN A 594 14.18 -22.43 32.45
CA ASN A 594 15.23 -23.23 33.07
C ASN A 594 14.61 -24.55 33.56
N PHE A 595 14.82 -25.64 32.82
CA PHE A 595 14.37 -26.97 33.22
C PHE A 595 15.41 -27.58 34.16
N LYS A 596 15.00 -27.92 35.38
CA LYS A 596 15.76 -28.78 36.29
C LYS A 596 15.00 -30.08 36.46
N VAL A 597 15.57 -31.18 35.98
CA VAL A 597 15.05 -32.53 36.19
C VAL A 597 15.96 -33.22 37.21
N ASP A 598 15.39 -33.68 38.33
CA ASP A 598 16.11 -34.46 39.35
C ASP A 598 15.93 -35.96 39.05
N THR A 599 17.04 -36.65 38.78
CA THR A 599 17.08 -38.08 38.43
C THR A 599 17.82 -38.90 39.49
N SER A 600 17.79 -38.47 40.75
CA SER A 600 18.44 -39.22 41.84
C SER A 600 18.01 -40.69 41.90
N LEU A 601 19.00 -41.59 41.83
CA LEU A 601 18.81 -43.05 41.87
C LEU A 601 18.35 -43.47 43.27
N TYR A 602 17.29 -44.28 43.35
CA TYR A 602 16.71 -44.71 44.62
C TYR A 602 17.36 -46.00 45.13
N TYR A 603 18.34 -45.89 46.03
CA TYR A 603 18.95 -47.04 46.69
C TYR A 603 18.06 -47.60 47.81
N MET A 604 17.94 -48.92 47.90
CA MET A 604 17.26 -49.56 49.03
C MET A 604 18.03 -49.34 50.33
N LYS A 605 17.32 -48.80 51.33
CA LYS A 605 17.84 -48.54 52.67
C LYS A 605 17.74 -49.81 53.52
N HIS A 606 18.53 -49.87 54.59
CA HIS A 606 18.37 -50.92 55.60
C HIS A 606 16.99 -50.80 56.24
N GLN A 607 16.31 -51.92 56.46
CA GLN A 607 15.00 -51.93 57.11
C GLN A 607 15.03 -52.85 58.32
N ASP A 608 14.59 -52.35 59.47
CA ASP A 608 14.54 -53.14 60.70
C ASP A 608 13.24 -53.94 60.75
N PHE A 609 13.36 -55.25 60.95
CA PHE A 609 12.21 -56.17 61.00
C PHE A 609 11.86 -56.53 62.45
N ASP A 610 10.58 -56.46 62.78
CA ASP A 610 10.09 -56.78 64.12
C ASP A 610 10.27 -58.28 64.44
N CYS A 611 10.53 -58.59 65.71
CA CYS A 611 10.80 -59.96 66.17
C CYS A 611 9.47 -60.75 66.26
N GLY A 612 9.05 -61.35 65.15
CA GLY A 612 8.02 -62.38 65.14
C GLY A 612 8.51 -63.64 65.90
N ARG A 613 8.34 -63.66 67.23
CA ARG A 613 8.82 -64.72 68.12
C ARG A 613 8.09 -66.04 67.86
N VAL A 614 8.84 -67.07 67.52
CA VAL A 614 8.34 -68.46 67.47
C VAL A 614 8.92 -69.21 68.66
N LYS A 615 8.05 -69.76 69.52
CA LYS A 615 8.44 -70.46 70.76
C LYS A 615 8.25 -71.96 70.56
N ILE A 616 9.33 -72.74 70.64
CA ILE A 616 9.28 -74.21 70.57
C ILE A 616 9.92 -74.78 71.82
N LEU A 617 9.08 -75.44 72.63
CA LEU A 617 9.25 -76.09 73.95
C LEU A 617 10.31 -75.55 74.94
N PHE A 618 11.56 -75.29 74.56
CA PHE A 618 12.62 -74.78 75.45
C PHE A 618 13.41 -73.58 74.91
N PHE A 619 13.18 -73.13 73.67
CA PHE A 619 13.86 -71.97 73.09
C PHE A 619 12.90 -71.09 72.27
N SER A 620 13.06 -69.77 72.34
CA SER A 620 12.35 -68.81 71.49
C SER A 620 13.34 -68.07 70.59
N PHE A 621 13.09 -68.05 69.28
CA PHE A 621 13.92 -67.32 68.33
C PHE A 621 13.08 -66.35 67.49
N CYS A 622 13.72 -65.27 67.02
CA CYS A 622 13.09 -64.22 66.23
C CYS A 622 13.10 -64.59 64.74
N LEU A 623 12.23 -65.51 64.32
CA LEU A 623 12.23 -65.98 62.92
C LEU A 623 11.93 -64.84 61.94
N GLY A 624 10.99 -63.95 62.26
CA GLY A 624 10.65 -62.79 61.41
C GLY A 624 11.83 -61.83 61.22
N ARG A 625 12.53 -61.48 62.30
CA ARG A 625 13.75 -60.65 62.23
C ARG A 625 14.88 -61.34 61.48
N MET A 626 15.11 -62.62 61.76
CA MET A 626 16.17 -63.40 61.12
C MET A 626 15.94 -63.55 59.61
N MET A 627 14.71 -63.79 59.16
CA MET A 627 14.38 -63.91 57.75
C MET A 627 14.33 -62.56 57.04
N GLY A 628 13.82 -61.51 57.69
CA GLY A 628 13.87 -60.15 57.16
C GLY A 628 15.31 -59.64 56.98
N ASP A 629 16.16 -59.83 57.99
CA ASP A 629 17.57 -59.42 57.91
C ASP A 629 18.33 -60.23 56.84
N LEU A 630 18.09 -61.53 56.72
CA LEU A 630 18.72 -62.35 55.69
C LEU A 630 18.24 -61.97 54.27
N PHE A 631 16.92 -62.04 54.02
CA PHE A 631 16.41 -61.88 52.66
C PHE A 631 16.39 -60.43 52.20
N TYR A 632 15.94 -59.48 53.02
CA TYR A 632 15.85 -58.08 52.60
C TYR A 632 17.20 -57.37 52.76
N ASN A 633 17.77 -57.36 53.97
CA ASN A 633 18.98 -56.57 54.23
C ASN A 633 20.24 -57.19 53.61
N TYR A 634 20.36 -58.52 53.60
CA TYR A 634 21.56 -59.20 53.12
C TYR A 634 21.50 -59.64 51.65
N VAL A 635 20.32 -60.07 51.16
CA VAL A 635 20.17 -60.52 49.76
C VAL A 635 19.63 -59.41 48.88
N PHE A 636 18.38 -58.98 49.05
CA PHE A 636 17.71 -58.07 48.12
C PHE A 636 18.34 -56.68 48.07
N ARG A 637 18.66 -56.08 49.23
CA ARG A 637 19.32 -54.76 49.29
C ARG A 637 20.66 -54.79 48.59
N TYR A 638 21.48 -55.81 48.82
CA TYR A 638 22.79 -55.93 48.20
C TYR A 638 22.69 -56.17 46.70
N VAL A 639 21.87 -57.13 46.26
CA VAL A 639 21.70 -57.45 44.84
C VAL A 639 21.12 -56.26 44.08
N TYR A 640 20.10 -55.59 44.61
CA TYR A 640 19.48 -54.44 43.98
C TYR A 640 20.40 -53.22 43.95
N ASN A 641 21.05 -52.89 45.07
CA ASN A 641 21.97 -51.74 45.10
C ASN A 641 23.23 -52.01 44.26
N PHE A 642 23.69 -53.26 44.16
CA PHE A 642 24.77 -53.67 43.25
C PHE A 642 24.35 -53.52 41.79
N PHE A 643 23.14 -53.99 41.44
CA PHE A 643 22.59 -53.82 40.09
C PHE A 643 22.40 -52.34 39.74
N LEU A 644 21.89 -51.52 40.67
CA LEU A 644 21.81 -50.07 40.51
C LEU A 644 23.18 -49.37 40.51
N ALA A 645 24.20 -49.91 41.16
CA ALA A 645 25.54 -49.32 41.11
C ALA A 645 26.23 -49.57 39.75
N ILE A 646 25.95 -50.72 39.13
CA ILE A 646 26.46 -51.06 37.80
C ILE A 646 25.69 -50.33 36.70
N PHE A 647 24.35 -50.43 36.71
CA PHE A 647 23.51 -49.90 35.63
C PHE A 647 22.96 -48.50 35.92
N GLY A 648 23.15 -47.95 37.12
CA GLY A 648 22.55 -46.68 37.52
C GLY A 648 23.05 -45.47 36.74
N GLU A 649 24.35 -45.39 36.44
CA GLU A 649 24.88 -44.33 35.57
C GLU A 649 24.33 -44.43 34.15
N MET A 650 24.25 -45.65 33.60
CA MET A 650 23.66 -45.91 32.28
C MET A 650 22.17 -45.50 32.25
N ILE A 651 21.40 -45.93 33.25
CA ILE A 651 19.97 -45.59 33.38
C ILE A 651 19.79 -44.08 33.52
N ASN A 652 20.60 -43.41 34.34
CA ASN A 652 20.50 -41.96 34.52
C ASN A 652 20.90 -41.19 33.25
N SER A 653 21.98 -41.59 32.58
CA SER A 653 22.43 -41.00 31.31
C SER A 653 21.38 -41.15 30.22
N ILE A 654 20.76 -42.33 30.09
CA ILE A 654 19.66 -42.58 29.13
C ILE A 654 18.42 -41.78 29.50
N VAL A 655 17.97 -41.80 30.76
CA VAL A 655 16.79 -41.05 31.21
C VAL A 655 16.98 -39.54 31.01
N MET A 656 18.17 -39.02 31.31
CA MET A 656 18.48 -37.62 31.04
C MET A 656 18.57 -37.32 29.55
N ALA A 657 19.17 -38.19 28.73
CA ALA A 657 19.14 -38.00 27.28
C ALA A 657 17.71 -37.97 26.72
N PHE A 658 16.83 -38.85 27.20
CA PHE A 658 15.42 -38.93 26.78
C PHE A 658 14.55 -37.76 27.29
N LEU A 659 14.94 -37.07 28.37
CA LEU A 659 14.19 -35.94 28.92
C LEU A 659 14.80 -34.58 28.54
N MET A 660 16.12 -34.39 28.68
CA MET A 660 16.81 -33.13 28.40
C MET A 660 16.92 -32.83 26.90
N ILE A 661 17.26 -33.80 26.05
CA ILE A 661 17.47 -33.54 24.61
C ILE A 661 16.20 -33.01 23.94
N PRO A 662 14.99 -33.61 24.15
CA PRO A 662 13.77 -33.05 23.60
C PRO A 662 13.45 -31.66 24.17
N LEU A 663 13.59 -31.47 25.49
CA LEU A 663 13.29 -30.18 26.14
C LEU A 663 14.22 -29.06 25.66
N GLN A 664 15.51 -29.36 25.48
CA GLN A 664 16.51 -28.40 25.01
C GLN A 664 16.30 -28.06 23.53
N GLY A 665 16.07 -29.04 22.66
CA GLY A 665 15.78 -28.75 21.26
C GLY A 665 14.45 -28.02 21.06
N MET A 666 13.42 -28.33 21.85
CA MET A 666 12.17 -27.55 21.83
C MET A 666 12.35 -26.11 22.29
N LYS A 667 13.21 -25.88 23.30
CA LYS A 667 13.60 -24.55 23.78
C LYS A 667 14.36 -23.77 22.71
N ASP A 668 15.32 -24.39 22.04
CA ASP A 668 16.13 -23.70 21.03
C ASP A 668 15.29 -23.31 19.81
N ILE A 669 14.41 -24.20 19.34
CA ILE A 669 13.42 -23.90 18.27
C ILE A 669 12.49 -22.78 18.71
N PHE A 670 12.04 -22.78 19.97
CA PHE A 670 11.20 -21.71 20.52
C PHE A 670 11.91 -20.36 20.51
N ILE A 671 13.15 -20.30 21.02
CA ILE A 671 13.94 -19.05 21.06
C ILE A 671 14.18 -18.53 19.65
N VAL A 672 14.60 -19.38 18.72
CA VAL A 672 14.85 -18.98 17.32
C VAL A 672 13.56 -18.54 16.62
N GLY A 673 12.46 -19.27 16.83
CA GLY A 673 11.15 -18.93 16.27
C GLY A 673 10.62 -17.59 16.78
N VAL A 674 10.76 -17.34 18.08
CA VAL A 674 10.39 -16.06 18.71
C VAL A 674 11.29 -14.92 18.26
N GLN A 675 12.61 -15.12 18.17
CA GLN A 675 13.52 -14.12 17.60
C GLN A 675 13.11 -13.74 16.18
N THR A 676 12.75 -14.73 15.36
CA THR A 676 12.26 -14.52 13.99
C THR A 676 10.93 -13.77 13.97
N LEU A 677 10.00 -14.08 14.88
CA LEU A 677 8.72 -13.38 15.04
C LEU A 677 8.90 -11.91 15.46
N THR A 678 9.98 -11.60 16.17
CA THR A 678 10.27 -10.25 16.67
C THR A 678 11.07 -9.40 15.69
N GLN A 679 11.59 -9.98 14.60
CA GLN A 679 12.22 -9.21 13.56
C GLN A 679 11.14 -8.38 12.85
N PRO A 680 11.30 -7.06 12.77
CA PRO A 680 10.31 -6.23 12.11
C PRO A 680 10.16 -6.69 10.64
N GLY A 681 8.95 -6.58 10.07
CA GLY A 681 8.66 -6.99 8.68
C GLY A 681 8.45 -8.49 8.44
N VAL A 682 8.65 -9.34 9.45
CA VAL A 682 8.32 -10.77 9.37
C VAL A 682 6.82 -10.98 9.59
N ASN A 683 6.16 -11.75 8.71
CA ASN A 683 4.76 -12.11 8.89
C ASN A 683 4.62 -13.13 10.04
N PRO A 684 3.85 -12.82 11.11
CA PRO A 684 3.76 -13.68 12.28
C PRO A 684 3.17 -15.06 11.97
N ILE A 685 2.24 -15.16 11.03
CA ILE A 685 1.61 -16.44 10.66
C ILE A 685 2.64 -17.38 10.02
N VAL A 686 3.50 -16.85 9.16
CA VAL A 686 4.49 -17.66 8.44
C VAL A 686 5.68 -18.00 9.34
N ALA A 687 6.12 -17.08 10.20
CA ALA A 687 7.14 -17.41 11.19
C ALA A 687 6.66 -18.49 12.17
N LEU A 688 5.37 -18.46 12.57
CA LEU A 688 4.75 -19.55 13.32
C LEU A 688 4.68 -20.86 12.51
N ALA A 689 4.37 -20.79 11.20
CA ALA A 689 4.36 -21.98 10.35
C ALA A 689 5.77 -22.60 10.19
N ASN A 690 6.81 -21.78 9.98
CA ASN A 690 8.22 -22.23 9.93
C ASN A 690 8.68 -22.80 11.28
N MET A 691 8.23 -22.22 12.39
CA MET A 691 8.47 -22.79 13.72
C MET A 691 7.81 -24.17 13.86
N GLY A 692 6.59 -24.33 13.36
CA GLY A 692 5.90 -25.62 13.29
C GLY A 692 6.65 -26.66 12.45
N THR A 693 7.17 -26.29 11.28
CA THR A 693 7.96 -27.23 10.46
C THR A 693 9.28 -27.61 11.12
N MET A 694 9.94 -26.69 11.81
CA MET A 694 11.13 -27.00 12.62
C MET A 694 10.82 -27.99 13.74
N TYR A 695 9.68 -27.86 14.45
CA TYR A 695 9.26 -28.84 15.45
C TYR A 695 9.00 -30.22 14.84
N ILE A 696 8.33 -30.29 13.70
CA ILE A 696 8.03 -31.56 13.02
C ILE A 696 9.34 -32.26 12.61
N ASN A 697 10.25 -31.52 11.95
CA ASN A 697 11.53 -32.06 11.51
C ASN A 697 12.40 -32.51 12.70
N PHE A 698 12.47 -31.68 13.75
CA PHE A 698 13.20 -32.01 14.97
C PHE A 698 12.64 -33.27 15.63
N SER A 699 11.32 -33.40 15.75
CA SER A 699 10.69 -34.59 16.32
C SER A 699 11.04 -35.85 15.52
N GLY A 700 11.08 -35.77 14.18
CA GLY A 700 11.48 -36.89 13.33
C GLY A 700 12.94 -37.30 13.54
N THR A 701 13.87 -36.34 13.53
CA THR A 701 15.29 -36.61 13.77
C THR A 701 15.57 -37.11 15.18
N LEU A 702 14.89 -36.53 16.18
CA LEU A 702 15.00 -36.93 17.58
C LEU A 702 14.52 -38.36 17.79
N TRP A 703 13.39 -38.74 17.19
CA TRP A 703 12.89 -40.12 17.24
C TRP A 703 13.90 -41.11 16.67
N LEU A 704 14.49 -40.82 15.51
CA LEU A 704 15.53 -41.67 14.92
C LEU A 704 16.78 -41.77 15.80
N THR A 705 17.18 -40.67 16.45
CA THR A 705 18.37 -40.63 17.29
C THR A 705 18.17 -41.37 18.62
N LEU A 706 17.01 -41.18 19.26
CA LEU A 706 16.64 -41.89 20.49
C LEU A 706 16.45 -43.39 20.23
N LEU A 707 15.86 -43.77 19.09
CA LEU A 707 15.72 -45.16 18.70
C LEU A 707 17.09 -45.80 18.45
N ASN A 708 18.01 -45.09 17.80
CA ASN A 708 19.38 -45.58 17.61
C ASN A 708 20.10 -45.76 18.95
N MET A 709 19.99 -44.82 19.90
CA MET A 709 20.54 -44.97 21.25
C MET A 709 19.94 -46.17 22.00
N ALA A 710 18.62 -46.38 21.89
CA ALA A 710 17.96 -47.53 22.51
C ALA A 710 18.40 -48.87 21.90
N VAL A 711 18.58 -48.93 20.58
CA VAL A 711 19.05 -50.15 19.89
C VAL A 711 20.52 -50.44 20.22
N VAL A 712 21.39 -49.43 20.26
CA VAL A 712 22.81 -49.61 20.61
C VAL A 712 22.99 -50.03 22.07
N SER A 713 22.24 -49.43 23.00
CA SER A 713 22.29 -49.81 24.42
C SER A 713 21.74 -51.21 24.70
N SER A 714 20.82 -51.71 23.87
CA SER A 714 20.28 -53.08 24.01
C SER A 714 21.14 -54.16 23.36
N LEU A 715 21.98 -53.82 22.37
CA LEU A 715 22.81 -54.78 21.61
C LEU A 715 24.22 -54.98 22.16
N ILE A 716 24.75 -54.06 22.98
CA ILE A 716 26.13 -54.13 23.46
C ILE A 716 26.16 -54.02 25.00
N PRO A 717 26.13 -55.15 25.73
CA PRO A 717 26.12 -55.14 27.21
C PRO A 717 27.44 -54.68 27.85
N LEU A 718 28.51 -54.50 27.05
CA LEU A 718 29.88 -54.25 27.52
C LEU A 718 30.33 -52.79 27.40
N PHE A 719 29.47 -51.91 26.85
CA PHE A 719 29.69 -50.47 26.76
C PHE A 719 28.50 -49.66 27.29
N GLY A 720 27.59 -50.31 28.01
CA GLY A 720 26.48 -49.71 28.73
C GLY A 720 26.84 -49.46 30.19
#